data_AF-A0AA43UMB2-F1
#
_entry.id   AF-A0AA43UMB2-F1
#
_cell.length_a   1.000
_cell.length_b   1.000
_cell.length_c   1.000
_cell.angle_alpha   90.00
_cell.angle_beta   90.00
_cell.angle_gamma   90.00
#
_symmetry.space_group_name_H-M   'P 1'
#
loop_
_entity.id
_entity.type
_entity.pdbx_description
1 polymer ?
#
loop_
_entity_poly.entity_id
_entity_poly.type
_entity_poly.pdbx_seq_one_letter_code
_entity_poly.pdbx_strand_id
1 'polypeptide(L)'
;LSKADGKLERVQRDEIRARMLMGDTAEMLDAVRALLDNETSGSEEYLSAVRFLIERGMEREAGTILDRYSRFSGDDSGTYTMRSVMLMRSGDYVSASRMAKKAVRLDKMDHAARAQLARMLYLMDKEEAAERECSSILSQDPGNPDALGLLRDIQMGHGDFEKAAGTCRSLLEVRPGDVKSMLSLGYSLGMSGDQNGAYDVFRKVLRTDSSREAAVSVVSSMVSCGLFREAESTGAGLERQFPRDAMLKRLRGNALYSMGDYLAASVAYADAAAISPHNPVLWHSKGMADEARGDLESAEDAYNRAVLLDQGEPEYWISKAAVQARTKDKHGAVESLNRAIELDPGSVQALMMKAGILASASRPAEALYYARQAEVVRPDDVAVLDSVASLMVSNSDPEGAAEVLRRRISIQGSPDASLRLARILVSSGDRDGALAEIDRALAAEPGYPDLERERERISTGAIGPKPAPEPIPEPEPEPEPQRKEDPAALRSMAESLLEAGDTKGAMRMVDRALSAEPEDPDLYCLKARIALASGDADGAAFLAGNALRTRPNHAGLHLTAAMAREAKGDLKGALAEADMAIANGMDNAEAHVVKGRILEGMGQPERAVASYGRAVASDPDDLAAAESLARLKASIGDPDGALATIGRILKKDPSRVSAVMMKA
;
A
#
# COMPACT_ATOMS: atom_id res chain seq x y z
N LEU A 1 -12.84 -42.29 -64.14
CA LEU A 1 -13.39 -40.96 -63.81
C LEU A 1 -13.71 -40.89 -62.31
N SER A 2 -14.63 -41.67 -61.71
CA SER A 2 -14.84 -41.62 -60.24
C SER A 2 -13.65 -42.04 -59.35
N LYS A 3 -12.71 -42.86 -59.85
CA LYS A 3 -11.44 -43.17 -59.15
C LYS A 3 -10.39 -42.03 -59.19
N ALA A 4 -10.57 -41.03 -60.06
CA ALA A 4 -9.71 -39.86 -60.15
C ALA A 4 -10.22 -38.73 -59.22
N ASP A 5 -11.54 -38.59 -59.09
CA ASP A 5 -12.18 -37.58 -58.21
C ASP A 5 -11.82 -37.78 -56.73
N GLY A 6 -11.93 -39.00 -56.20
CA GLY A 6 -11.59 -39.28 -54.80
C GLY A 6 -10.08 -39.13 -54.46
N LYS A 7 -9.20 -39.13 -55.46
CA LYS A 7 -7.77 -38.83 -55.27
C LYS A 7 -7.52 -37.33 -55.24
N LEU A 8 -8.21 -36.56 -56.09
CA LEU A 8 -8.10 -35.11 -56.12
C LEU A 8 -8.64 -34.49 -54.83
N GLU A 9 -9.77 -34.99 -54.34
CA GLU A 9 -10.36 -34.59 -53.05
C GLU A 9 -9.39 -34.81 -51.88
N ARG A 10 -8.74 -35.98 -51.83
CA ARG A 10 -7.79 -36.30 -50.76
C ARG A 10 -6.55 -35.40 -50.80
N VAL A 11 -6.04 -35.10 -52.00
CA VAL A 11 -4.88 -34.21 -52.18
C VAL A 11 -5.21 -32.79 -51.73
N GLN A 12 -6.38 -32.26 -52.09
CA GLN A 12 -6.81 -30.92 -51.67
C GLN A 12 -7.05 -30.83 -50.16
N ARG A 13 -7.58 -31.89 -49.54
CA ARG A 13 -7.74 -31.98 -48.07
C ARG A 13 -6.41 -31.99 -47.34
N ASP A 14 -5.45 -32.80 -47.82
CA ASP A 14 -4.12 -32.89 -47.24
C ASP A 14 -3.36 -31.56 -47.41
N GLU A 15 -3.59 -30.83 -48.51
CA GLU A 15 -3.02 -29.51 -48.77
C GLU A 15 -3.54 -28.44 -47.80
N ILE A 16 -4.85 -28.35 -47.55
CA ILE A 16 -5.37 -27.40 -46.56
C ILE A 16 -4.84 -27.73 -45.16
N ARG A 17 -4.85 -29.01 -44.76
CA ARG A 17 -4.30 -29.42 -43.46
C ARG A 17 -2.82 -29.07 -43.35
N ALA A 18 -2.04 -29.30 -44.40
CA ALA A 18 -0.64 -28.90 -44.45
C ALA A 18 -0.48 -27.38 -44.34
N ARG A 19 -1.29 -26.58 -45.03
CA ARG A 19 -1.23 -25.11 -44.96
C ARG A 19 -1.67 -24.58 -43.59
N MET A 20 -2.67 -25.18 -42.94
CA MET A 20 -3.03 -24.88 -41.55
C MET A 20 -1.85 -25.15 -40.60
N LEU A 21 -1.14 -26.27 -40.81
CA LEU A 21 0.04 -26.62 -40.02
C LEU A 21 1.24 -25.68 -40.29
N MET A 22 1.40 -25.20 -41.52
CA MET A 22 2.46 -24.24 -41.89
C MET A 22 2.18 -22.81 -41.41
N GLY A 23 0.92 -22.48 -41.12
CA GLY A 23 0.54 -21.21 -40.52
C GLY A 23 0.55 -20.01 -41.48
N ASP A 24 0.58 -20.24 -42.80
CA ASP A 24 0.43 -19.19 -43.82
C ASP A 24 -1.05 -18.92 -44.10
N THR A 25 -1.53 -17.77 -43.62
CA THR A 25 -2.94 -17.38 -43.70
C THR A 25 -3.39 -17.05 -45.13
N ALA A 26 -2.51 -16.48 -45.96
CA ALA A 26 -2.87 -16.06 -47.32
C ALA A 26 -3.02 -17.26 -48.24
N GLU A 27 -2.03 -18.16 -48.20
CA GLU A 27 -2.08 -19.42 -48.93
C GLU A 27 -3.21 -20.33 -48.43
N MET A 28 -3.50 -20.32 -47.12
CA MET A 28 -4.65 -21.05 -46.58
C MET A 28 -5.97 -20.50 -47.13
N LEU A 29 -6.17 -19.18 -47.12
CA LEU A 29 -7.40 -18.56 -47.65
C LEU A 29 -7.59 -18.86 -49.14
N ASP A 30 -6.51 -18.89 -49.92
CA ASP A 30 -6.57 -19.25 -51.34
C ASP A 30 -6.88 -20.75 -51.53
N ALA A 31 -6.31 -21.63 -50.71
CA ALA A 31 -6.62 -23.07 -50.73
C ALA A 31 -8.08 -23.34 -50.31
N VAL A 32 -8.56 -22.64 -49.28
CA VAL A 32 -9.96 -22.72 -48.85
C VAL A 32 -10.85 -22.20 -49.96
N ARG A 33 -10.60 -21.02 -50.55
CA ARG A 33 -11.39 -20.50 -51.69
C ARG A 33 -11.45 -21.48 -52.87
N ALA A 34 -10.32 -22.09 -53.24
CA ALA A 34 -10.28 -23.10 -54.29
C ALA A 34 -11.12 -24.35 -53.96
N LEU A 35 -11.19 -24.73 -52.69
CA LEU A 35 -12.02 -25.84 -52.20
C LEU A 35 -13.51 -25.47 -52.10
N LEU A 36 -13.83 -24.21 -51.78
CA LEU A 36 -15.18 -23.63 -51.75
C LEU A 36 -15.83 -23.54 -53.14
N ASP A 37 -15.01 -23.48 -54.19
CA ASP A 37 -15.45 -23.47 -55.59
C ASP A 37 -15.75 -24.88 -56.13
N ASN A 38 -15.50 -25.94 -55.35
CA ASN A 38 -15.75 -27.33 -55.73
C ASN A 38 -16.96 -27.91 -54.95
N GLU A 39 -17.97 -28.45 -55.65
CA GLU A 39 -19.25 -28.95 -55.08
C GLU A 39 -19.13 -30.23 -54.23
N THR A 40 -17.92 -30.72 -53.96
CA THR A 40 -17.64 -32.05 -53.35
C THR A 40 -17.07 -31.99 -51.93
N SER A 41 -16.93 -30.80 -51.36
CA SER A 41 -16.29 -30.54 -50.07
C SER A 41 -17.23 -30.82 -48.88
N GLY A 42 -16.78 -31.62 -47.90
CA GLY A 42 -17.57 -32.05 -46.73
C GLY A 42 -17.68 -30.98 -45.61
N SER A 43 -18.63 -31.17 -44.68
CA SER A 43 -18.93 -30.22 -43.60
C SER A 43 -17.77 -29.97 -42.63
N GLU A 44 -16.94 -30.98 -42.39
CA GLU A 44 -15.88 -30.95 -41.37
C GLU A 44 -14.69 -30.06 -41.77
N GLU A 45 -14.32 -30.07 -43.05
CA GLU A 45 -13.22 -29.27 -43.58
C GLU A 45 -13.53 -27.77 -43.55
N TYR A 46 -14.77 -27.41 -43.90
CA TYR A 46 -15.28 -26.04 -43.80
C TYR A 46 -15.23 -25.53 -42.37
N LEU A 47 -15.81 -26.27 -41.43
CA LEU A 47 -15.86 -25.85 -40.04
C LEU A 47 -14.46 -25.78 -39.42
N SER A 48 -13.52 -26.60 -39.86
CA SER A 48 -12.11 -26.54 -39.45
C SER A 48 -11.40 -25.30 -39.98
N ALA A 49 -11.62 -24.94 -41.25
CA ALA A 49 -11.08 -23.70 -41.81
C ALA A 49 -11.65 -22.45 -41.11
N VAL A 50 -12.95 -22.45 -40.83
CA VAL A 50 -13.60 -21.35 -40.09
C VAL A 50 -13.04 -21.25 -38.66
N ARG A 51 -12.84 -22.38 -37.96
CA ARG A 51 -12.16 -22.42 -36.65
C ARG A 51 -10.78 -21.78 -36.69
N PHE A 52 -9.96 -22.17 -37.65
CA PHE A 52 -8.60 -21.64 -37.81
C PHE A 52 -8.61 -20.11 -38.01
N LEU A 53 -9.53 -19.59 -38.83
CA LEU A 53 -9.65 -18.14 -39.06
C LEU A 53 -10.08 -17.41 -37.79
N ILE A 54 -11.02 -17.98 -37.04
CA ILE A 54 -11.46 -17.43 -35.76
C ILE A 54 -10.29 -17.39 -34.76
N GLU A 55 -9.48 -18.44 -34.69
CA GLU A 55 -8.32 -18.50 -33.80
C GLU A 55 -7.31 -17.38 -34.09
N ARG A 56 -7.22 -16.93 -35.35
CA ARG A 56 -6.37 -15.80 -35.77
C ARG A 56 -7.04 -14.43 -35.75
N GLY A 57 -8.27 -14.31 -35.23
CA GLY A 57 -8.97 -13.03 -35.16
C GLY A 57 -9.44 -12.52 -36.53
N MET A 58 -9.76 -13.44 -37.45
CA MET A 58 -10.28 -13.13 -38.78
C MET A 58 -11.77 -13.43 -38.86
N GLU A 59 -12.55 -12.84 -37.96
CA GLU A 59 -13.98 -13.13 -37.82
C GLU A 59 -14.77 -12.72 -39.06
N ARG A 60 -14.36 -11.68 -39.81
CA ARG A 60 -15.06 -11.26 -41.04
C ARG A 60 -14.94 -12.34 -42.12
N GLU A 61 -13.72 -12.82 -42.37
CA GLU A 61 -13.43 -13.85 -43.35
C GLU A 61 -14.08 -15.17 -42.96
N ALA A 62 -13.97 -15.57 -41.70
CA ALA A 62 -14.67 -16.71 -41.11
C ALA A 62 -16.18 -16.63 -41.39
N GLY A 63 -16.79 -15.46 -41.20
CA GLY A 63 -18.22 -15.23 -41.46
C GLY A 63 -18.60 -15.37 -42.92
N THR A 64 -17.79 -14.81 -43.83
CA THR A 64 -18.06 -14.95 -45.29
C THR A 64 -18.02 -16.39 -45.77
N ILE A 65 -17.08 -17.19 -45.23
CA ILE A 65 -16.93 -18.60 -45.56
C ILE A 65 -18.09 -19.39 -44.98
N LEU A 66 -18.48 -19.09 -43.73
CA LEU A 66 -19.59 -19.73 -43.06
C LEU A 66 -20.94 -19.42 -43.72
N ASP A 67 -21.17 -18.18 -44.18
CA ASP A 67 -22.37 -17.81 -44.94
C ASP A 67 -22.42 -18.49 -46.31
N ARG A 68 -21.27 -18.65 -46.97
CA ARG A 68 -21.17 -19.38 -48.24
C ARG A 68 -21.50 -20.87 -48.04
N TYR A 69 -20.96 -21.47 -46.99
CA TYR A 69 -21.27 -22.85 -46.60
C TYR A 69 -22.77 -23.03 -46.32
N SER A 70 -23.36 -22.20 -45.46
CA SER A 70 -24.81 -22.20 -45.14
C SER A 70 -25.70 -22.19 -46.39
N ARG A 71 -25.33 -21.45 -47.45
CA ARG A 71 -26.10 -21.39 -48.70
C ARG A 71 -26.07 -22.68 -49.51
N PHE A 72 -24.95 -23.42 -49.43
CA PHE A 72 -24.74 -24.64 -50.20
C PHE A 72 -25.25 -25.88 -49.46
N SER A 73 -24.89 -26.05 -48.19
CA SER A 73 -25.22 -27.24 -47.39
C SER A 73 -26.55 -27.13 -46.64
N GLY A 74 -27.12 -25.93 -46.55
CA GLY A 74 -28.15 -25.61 -45.57
C GLY A 74 -27.56 -25.41 -44.17
N ASP A 75 -28.32 -24.79 -43.27
CA ASP A 75 -27.86 -24.59 -41.90
C ASP A 75 -27.92 -25.89 -41.08
N ASP A 76 -26.78 -26.28 -40.52
CA ASP A 76 -26.63 -27.42 -39.62
C ASP A 76 -26.19 -26.97 -38.20
N SER A 77 -26.12 -27.94 -37.28
CA SER A 77 -25.69 -27.66 -35.90
C SER A 77 -24.27 -27.06 -35.83
N GLY A 78 -23.34 -27.58 -36.63
CA GLY A 78 -21.96 -27.11 -36.67
C GLY A 78 -21.83 -25.64 -37.13
N THR A 79 -22.63 -25.24 -38.10
CA THR A 79 -22.68 -23.85 -38.59
C THR A 79 -23.14 -22.90 -37.50
N TYR A 80 -24.25 -23.21 -36.82
CA TYR A 80 -24.74 -22.37 -35.72
C TYR A 80 -23.82 -22.36 -34.52
N THR A 81 -23.12 -23.47 -34.25
CA THR A 81 -22.08 -23.55 -33.24
C THR A 81 -20.94 -22.58 -33.57
N MET A 82 -20.49 -22.56 -34.82
CA MET A 82 -19.42 -21.65 -35.24
C MET A 82 -19.83 -20.18 -35.23
N ARG A 83 -21.08 -19.87 -35.67
CA ARG A 83 -21.65 -18.52 -35.53
C ARG A 83 -21.68 -18.07 -34.07
N SER A 84 -22.02 -18.98 -33.15
CA SER A 84 -22.01 -18.70 -31.71
C SER A 84 -20.61 -18.34 -31.22
N VAL A 85 -19.59 -19.13 -31.57
CA VAL A 85 -18.19 -18.88 -31.20
C VAL A 85 -17.70 -17.52 -31.70
N MET A 86 -18.04 -17.15 -32.95
CA MET A 86 -17.68 -15.85 -33.51
C MET A 86 -18.32 -14.69 -32.75
N LEU A 87 -19.63 -14.76 -32.50
CA LEU A 87 -20.38 -13.73 -31.77
C LEU A 87 -19.90 -13.59 -30.31
N MET A 88 -19.50 -14.69 -29.68
CA MET A 88 -18.90 -14.67 -28.34
C MET A 88 -17.61 -13.83 -28.35
N ARG A 89 -16.72 -14.03 -29.33
CA ARG A 89 -15.46 -13.29 -29.43
C ARG A 89 -15.67 -11.80 -29.73
N SER A 90 -16.74 -11.44 -30.43
CA SER A 90 -17.14 -10.05 -30.63
C SER A 90 -17.85 -9.44 -29.42
N GLY A 91 -18.03 -10.19 -28.32
CA GLY A 91 -18.71 -9.74 -27.10
C GLY A 91 -20.25 -9.76 -27.15
N ASP A 92 -20.86 -10.20 -28.26
CA ASP A 92 -22.33 -10.32 -28.36
C ASP A 92 -22.80 -11.67 -27.79
N TYR A 93 -22.73 -11.78 -26.46
CA TYR A 93 -23.09 -13.00 -25.73
C TYR A 93 -24.58 -13.38 -25.90
N VAL A 94 -25.45 -12.39 -26.10
CA VAL A 94 -26.90 -12.63 -26.26
C VAL A 94 -27.18 -13.31 -27.59
N SER A 95 -26.64 -12.78 -28.69
CA SER A 95 -26.78 -13.41 -30.01
C SER A 95 -26.03 -14.73 -30.07
N ALA A 96 -24.84 -14.82 -29.46
CA ALA A 96 -24.07 -16.06 -29.37
C ALA A 96 -24.86 -17.17 -28.67
N SER A 97 -25.49 -16.87 -27.52
CA SER A 97 -26.36 -17.79 -26.79
C SER A 97 -27.55 -18.24 -27.64
N ARG A 98 -28.16 -17.32 -28.39
CA ARG A 98 -29.27 -17.65 -29.32
C ARG A 98 -28.83 -18.63 -30.41
N MET A 99 -27.64 -18.43 -30.99
CA MET A 99 -27.08 -19.32 -32.00
C MET A 99 -26.74 -20.70 -31.43
N ALA A 100 -26.11 -20.77 -30.24
CA ALA A 100 -25.82 -22.04 -29.56
C ALA A 100 -27.10 -22.83 -29.26
N LYS A 101 -28.15 -22.17 -28.74
CA LYS A 101 -29.47 -22.81 -28.55
C LYS A 101 -30.12 -23.28 -29.84
N LYS A 102 -29.83 -22.64 -30.98
CA LYS A 102 -30.33 -23.08 -32.28
C LYS A 102 -29.56 -24.32 -32.74
N ALA A 103 -28.23 -24.35 -32.57
CA ALA A 103 -27.40 -25.52 -32.85
C ALA A 103 -27.89 -26.78 -32.10
N VAL A 104 -28.04 -26.69 -30.77
CA VAL A 104 -28.51 -27.80 -29.92
C VAL A 104 -29.93 -28.27 -30.27
N ARG A 105 -30.77 -27.39 -30.82
CA ARG A 105 -32.12 -27.78 -31.28
C ARG A 105 -32.09 -28.56 -32.59
N LEU A 106 -31.12 -28.29 -33.46
CA LEU A 106 -30.94 -29.01 -34.72
C LEU A 106 -30.35 -30.40 -34.48
N ASP A 107 -29.38 -30.49 -33.56
CA ASP A 107 -28.84 -31.76 -33.11
C ASP A 107 -28.65 -31.77 -31.58
N LYS A 108 -29.45 -32.60 -30.91
CA LYS A 108 -29.41 -32.74 -29.45
C LYS A 108 -28.24 -33.60 -28.95
N MET A 109 -27.58 -34.34 -29.85
CA MET A 109 -26.45 -35.20 -29.53
C MET A 109 -25.11 -34.57 -29.93
N ASP A 110 -25.12 -33.41 -30.58
CA ASP A 110 -23.91 -32.66 -30.91
C ASP A 110 -23.26 -32.09 -29.63
N HIS A 111 -22.25 -32.79 -29.11
CA HIS A 111 -21.51 -32.37 -27.93
C HIS A 111 -20.80 -31.02 -28.11
N ALA A 112 -20.35 -30.67 -29.33
CA ALA A 112 -19.70 -29.40 -29.58
C ALA A 112 -20.71 -28.24 -29.44
N ALA A 113 -21.90 -28.39 -30.03
CA ALA A 113 -22.99 -27.42 -29.89
C ALA A 113 -23.42 -27.23 -28.42
N ARG A 114 -23.53 -28.35 -27.68
CA ARG A 114 -23.90 -28.33 -26.27
C ARG A 114 -22.82 -27.72 -25.38
N ALA A 115 -21.54 -28.01 -25.65
CA ALA A 115 -20.42 -27.40 -24.94
C ALA A 115 -20.36 -25.88 -25.19
N GLN A 116 -20.62 -25.42 -26.43
CA GLN A 116 -20.74 -23.99 -26.70
C GLN A 116 -21.94 -23.35 -26.00
N LEU A 117 -23.08 -24.03 -25.91
CA LEU A 117 -24.21 -23.56 -25.11
C LEU A 117 -23.84 -23.44 -23.62
N ALA A 118 -23.19 -24.45 -23.05
CA ALA A 118 -22.70 -24.42 -21.67
C ALA A 118 -21.74 -23.23 -21.44
N ARG A 119 -20.81 -22.98 -22.38
CA ARG A 119 -19.91 -21.82 -22.34
C ARG A 119 -20.66 -20.49 -22.33
N MET A 120 -21.71 -20.38 -23.14
CA MET A 120 -22.55 -19.18 -23.18
C MET A 120 -23.32 -18.99 -21.88
N LEU A 121 -23.82 -20.07 -21.28
CA LEU A 121 -24.50 -20.01 -19.99
C LEU A 121 -23.53 -19.56 -18.89
N TYR A 122 -22.30 -20.09 -18.87
CA TYR A 122 -21.26 -19.70 -17.93
C TYR A 122 -20.91 -18.21 -18.05
N LEU A 123 -20.63 -17.71 -19.26
CA LEU A 123 -20.32 -16.29 -19.49
C LEU A 123 -21.49 -15.34 -19.19
N MET A 124 -22.72 -15.84 -19.14
CA MET A 124 -23.92 -15.09 -18.77
C MET A 124 -24.30 -15.26 -17.29
N ASP A 125 -23.38 -15.72 -16.45
CA ASP A 125 -23.56 -15.92 -15.01
C ASP A 125 -24.68 -16.92 -14.66
N LYS A 126 -24.85 -17.96 -15.51
CA LYS A 126 -25.81 -19.05 -15.33
C LYS A 126 -25.09 -20.36 -15.09
N GLU A 127 -24.25 -20.38 -14.06
CA GLU A 127 -23.30 -21.45 -13.78
C GLU A 127 -23.98 -22.80 -13.53
N GLU A 128 -25.05 -22.86 -12.74
CA GLU A 128 -25.81 -24.10 -12.49
C GLU A 128 -26.39 -24.73 -13.76
N ALA A 129 -26.77 -23.90 -14.74
CA ALA A 129 -27.28 -24.38 -16.02
C ALA A 129 -26.13 -24.88 -16.90
N ALA A 130 -24.99 -24.19 -16.87
CA ALA A 130 -23.78 -24.61 -17.58
C ALA A 130 -23.24 -25.95 -17.04
N GLU A 131 -23.20 -26.12 -15.71
CA GLU A 131 -22.75 -27.34 -15.05
C GLU A 131 -23.64 -28.54 -15.39
N ARG A 132 -24.97 -28.34 -15.41
CA ARG A 132 -25.92 -29.38 -15.83
C ARG A 132 -25.72 -29.81 -17.29
N GLU A 133 -25.48 -28.86 -18.20
CA GLU A 133 -25.17 -29.20 -19.59
C GLU A 133 -23.84 -29.97 -19.69
N CYS A 134 -22.78 -29.53 -18.99
CA CYS A 134 -21.50 -30.24 -18.97
C CYS A 134 -21.66 -31.67 -18.43
N SER A 135 -22.34 -31.83 -17.30
CA SER A 135 -22.60 -33.13 -16.68
C SER A 135 -23.38 -34.06 -17.61
N SER A 136 -24.35 -33.52 -18.35
CA SER A 136 -25.11 -34.29 -19.32
C SER A 136 -24.26 -34.72 -20.53
N ILE A 137 -23.32 -33.89 -21.01
CA ILE A 137 -22.35 -34.31 -22.02
C ILE A 137 -21.48 -35.45 -21.46
N LEU A 138 -20.93 -35.28 -20.26
CA LEU A 138 -20.02 -36.25 -19.64
C LEU A 138 -20.68 -37.59 -19.29
N SER A 139 -22.00 -37.62 -19.08
CA SER A 139 -22.73 -38.88 -18.92
C SER A 139 -22.77 -39.74 -20.19
N GLN A 140 -22.57 -39.12 -21.37
CA GLN A 140 -22.61 -39.78 -22.68
C GLN A 140 -21.20 -39.97 -23.24
N ASP A 141 -20.33 -38.97 -23.05
CA ASP A 141 -18.93 -38.96 -23.44
C ASP A 141 -18.07 -38.50 -22.24
N PRO A 142 -17.67 -39.41 -21.34
CA PRO A 142 -16.88 -39.07 -20.15
C PRO A 142 -15.53 -38.44 -20.44
N GLY A 143 -14.98 -38.64 -21.64
CA GLY A 143 -13.70 -38.10 -22.08
C GLY A 143 -13.81 -36.78 -22.84
N ASN A 144 -15.00 -36.17 -22.90
CA ASN A 144 -15.20 -34.97 -23.70
C ASN A 144 -14.37 -33.79 -23.16
N PRO A 145 -13.34 -33.33 -23.90
CA PRO A 145 -12.38 -32.38 -23.35
C PRO A 145 -12.95 -30.96 -23.20
N ASP A 146 -13.93 -30.58 -24.02
CA ASP A 146 -14.57 -29.27 -23.93
C ASP A 146 -15.46 -29.20 -22.69
N ALA A 147 -16.27 -30.23 -22.45
CA ALA A 147 -17.13 -30.33 -21.26
C ALA A 147 -16.29 -30.46 -19.97
N LEU A 148 -15.23 -31.28 -19.96
CA LEU A 148 -14.30 -31.37 -18.82
C LEU A 148 -13.61 -30.03 -18.56
N GLY A 149 -13.15 -29.33 -19.59
CA GLY A 149 -12.50 -28.03 -19.46
C GLY A 149 -13.43 -26.95 -18.90
N LEU A 150 -14.69 -26.92 -19.36
CA LEU A 150 -15.73 -26.02 -18.83
C LEU A 150 -16.10 -26.36 -17.39
N LEU A 151 -16.30 -27.65 -17.09
CA LEU A 151 -16.64 -28.11 -15.74
C LEU A 151 -15.53 -27.78 -14.74
N ARG A 152 -14.26 -27.95 -15.12
CA ARG A 152 -13.11 -27.51 -14.33
C ARG A 152 -13.21 -26.02 -14.00
N ASP A 153 -13.43 -25.17 -15.01
CA ASP A 153 -13.46 -23.72 -14.82
C ASP A 153 -14.61 -23.30 -13.90
N ILE A 154 -15.79 -23.93 -14.02
CA ILE A 154 -16.94 -23.73 -13.12
C ILE A 154 -16.59 -24.15 -11.68
N GLN A 155 -16.08 -25.36 -11.49
CA GLN A 155 -15.74 -25.90 -10.16
C GLN A 155 -14.65 -25.07 -9.47
N MET A 156 -13.65 -24.60 -10.22
CA MET A 156 -12.63 -23.69 -9.70
C MET A 156 -13.25 -22.35 -9.28
N GLY A 157 -14.21 -21.81 -10.04
CA GLY A 157 -14.93 -20.59 -9.71
C GLY A 157 -15.75 -20.69 -8.42
N HIS A 158 -16.36 -21.86 -8.17
CA HIS A 158 -17.10 -22.15 -6.92
C HIS A 158 -16.20 -22.43 -5.71
N GLY A 159 -14.89 -22.62 -5.91
CA GLY A 159 -13.99 -23.09 -4.86
C GLY A 159 -14.13 -24.58 -4.54
N ASP A 160 -14.81 -25.35 -5.39
CA ASP A 160 -14.95 -26.81 -5.29
C ASP A 160 -13.65 -27.52 -5.74
N PHE A 161 -12.54 -27.25 -5.06
CA PHE A 161 -11.20 -27.63 -5.51
C PHE A 161 -10.98 -29.15 -5.59
N GLU A 162 -11.61 -29.94 -4.71
CA GLU A 162 -11.53 -31.40 -4.79
C GLU A 162 -12.16 -31.96 -6.07
N LYS A 163 -13.35 -31.46 -6.44
CA LYS A 163 -14.02 -31.85 -7.68
C LYS A 163 -13.21 -31.38 -8.89
N ALA A 164 -12.73 -30.14 -8.86
CA ALA A 164 -11.88 -29.58 -9.91
C ALA A 164 -10.61 -30.43 -10.12
N ALA A 165 -9.96 -30.91 -9.06
CA ALA A 165 -8.82 -31.81 -9.17
C ALA A 165 -9.18 -33.15 -9.82
N GLY A 166 -10.36 -33.71 -9.48
CA GLY A 166 -10.92 -34.87 -10.16
C GLY A 166 -11.11 -34.65 -11.67
N THR A 167 -11.79 -33.57 -12.04
CA THR A 167 -12.06 -33.18 -13.43
C THR A 167 -10.75 -32.94 -14.21
N CYS A 168 -9.76 -32.29 -13.59
CA CYS A 168 -8.44 -32.08 -14.21
C CYS A 168 -7.71 -33.41 -14.47
N ARG A 169 -7.80 -34.39 -13.56
CA ARG A 169 -7.22 -35.72 -13.78
C ARG A 169 -7.83 -36.40 -15.00
N SER A 170 -9.17 -36.42 -15.10
CA SER A 170 -9.87 -36.96 -16.28
C SER A 170 -9.47 -36.22 -17.57
N LEU A 171 -9.32 -34.90 -17.51
CA LEU A 171 -8.90 -34.12 -18.68
C LEU A 171 -7.45 -34.43 -19.10
N LEU A 172 -6.57 -34.69 -18.14
CA LEU A 172 -5.17 -35.08 -18.39
C LEU A 172 -5.01 -36.53 -18.85
N GLU A 173 -5.99 -37.41 -18.63
CA GLU A 173 -6.01 -38.74 -19.27
C GLU A 173 -6.23 -38.62 -20.79
N VAL A 174 -7.07 -37.66 -21.21
CA VAL A 174 -7.38 -37.39 -22.62
C VAL A 174 -6.31 -36.50 -23.28
N ARG A 175 -5.78 -35.52 -22.53
CA ARG A 175 -4.76 -34.57 -23.00
C ARG A 175 -3.56 -34.50 -22.03
N PRO A 176 -2.65 -35.51 -22.04
CA PRO A 176 -1.58 -35.62 -21.06
C PRO A 176 -0.54 -34.49 -21.02
N GLY A 177 -0.47 -33.65 -22.06
CA GLY A 177 0.44 -32.51 -22.17
C GLY A 177 -0.22 -31.14 -21.99
N ASP A 178 -1.49 -31.08 -21.60
CA ASP A 178 -2.20 -29.81 -21.44
C ASP A 178 -1.73 -29.06 -20.17
N VAL A 179 -0.81 -28.11 -20.38
CA VAL A 179 -0.22 -27.28 -19.33
C VAL A 179 -1.27 -26.52 -18.53
N LYS A 180 -2.35 -26.03 -19.17
CA LYS A 180 -3.43 -25.32 -18.47
C LYS A 180 -4.10 -26.24 -17.46
N SER A 181 -4.41 -27.47 -17.88
CA SER A 181 -5.04 -28.46 -17.00
C SER A 181 -4.11 -28.97 -15.91
N MET A 182 -2.80 -29.06 -16.17
CA MET A 182 -1.82 -29.36 -15.12
C MET A 182 -1.72 -28.22 -14.09
N LEU A 183 -1.66 -26.97 -14.53
CA LEU A 183 -1.63 -25.81 -13.62
C LEU A 183 -2.89 -25.77 -12.75
N SER A 184 -4.06 -25.95 -13.35
CA SER A 184 -5.33 -26.06 -12.61
C SER A 184 -5.33 -27.23 -11.64
N LEU A 185 -4.83 -28.41 -12.02
CA LEU A 185 -4.70 -29.55 -11.11
C LEU A 185 -3.81 -29.22 -9.91
N GLY A 186 -2.63 -28.66 -10.16
CA GLY A 186 -1.69 -28.28 -9.10
C GLY A 186 -2.30 -27.26 -8.14
N TYR A 187 -2.97 -26.24 -8.67
CA TYR A 187 -3.67 -25.24 -7.87
C TYR A 187 -4.81 -25.85 -7.04
N SER A 188 -5.67 -26.66 -7.67
CA SER A 188 -6.77 -27.34 -6.99
C SER A 188 -6.29 -28.26 -5.86
N LEU A 189 -5.23 -29.04 -6.07
CA LEU A 189 -4.63 -29.87 -5.03
C LEU A 189 -4.09 -29.03 -3.86
N GLY A 190 -3.41 -27.92 -4.16
CA GLY A 190 -2.86 -27.03 -3.14
C GLY A 190 -3.95 -26.39 -2.29
N MET A 191 -5.01 -25.90 -2.93
CA MET A 191 -6.16 -25.30 -2.23
C MET A 191 -6.99 -26.33 -1.45
N SER A 192 -7.01 -27.61 -1.87
CA SER A 192 -7.63 -28.70 -1.10
C SER A 192 -6.73 -29.27 0.00
N GLY A 193 -5.53 -28.72 0.20
CA GLY A 193 -4.59 -29.11 1.26
C GLY A 193 -3.57 -30.20 0.89
N ASP A 194 -3.61 -30.76 -0.31
CA ASP A 194 -2.57 -31.69 -0.81
C ASP A 194 -1.38 -30.90 -1.38
N GLN A 195 -0.59 -30.33 -0.48
CA GLN A 195 0.56 -29.50 -0.84
C GLN A 195 1.65 -30.31 -1.57
N ASN A 196 1.87 -31.57 -1.21
CA ASN A 196 2.88 -32.40 -1.86
C ASN A 196 2.48 -32.75 -3.30
N GLY A 197 1.22 -33.17 -3.50
CA GLY A 197 0.69 -33.45 -4.84
C GLY A 197 0.70 -32.20 -5.72
N ALA A 198 0.35 -31.04 -5.17
CA ALA A 198 0.43 -29.77 -5.87
C ALA A 198 1.86 -29.48 -6.36
N TYR A 199 2.85 -29.60 -5.47
CA TYR A 199 4.25 -29.35 -5.80
C TYR A 199 4.77 -30.27 -6.91
N ASP A 200 4.44 -31.57 -6.87
CA ASP A 200 4.83 -32.53 -7.89
C ASP A 200 4.25 -32.19 -9.27
N VAL A 201 2.98 -31.78 -9.31
CA VAL A 201 2.32 -31.34 -10.55
C VAL A 201 2.97 -30.07 -11.09
N PHE A 202 3.27 -29.08 -10.24
CA PHE A 202 3.96 -27.87 -10.67
C PHE A 202 5.37 -28.13 -11.22
N ARG A 203 6.13 -29.06 -10.63
CA ARG A 203 7.41 -29.49 -11.19
C ARG A 203 7.26 -30.16 -12.54
N LYS A 204 6.16 -30.91 -12.75
CA LYS A 204 5.85 -31.50 -14.06
C LYS A 204 5.51 -30.43 -15.09
N VAL A 205 4.80 -29.35 -14.71
CA VAL A 205 4.55 -28.20 -15.57
C VAL A 205 5.87 -27.61 -16.07
N LEU A 206 6.81 -27.27 -15.17
CA LEU A 206 8.09 -26.66 -15.54
C LEU A 206 8.99 -27.55 -16.43
N ARG A 207 8.82 -28.89 -16.35
CA ARG A 207 9.49 -29.84 -17.25
C ARG A 207 8.82 -29.93 -18.63
N THR A 208 7.53 -29.68 -18.69
CA THR A 208 6.72 -29.78 -19.92
C THR A 208 6.82 -28.48 -20.72
N ASP A 209 6.78 -27.35 -20.03
CA ASP A 209 6.92 -26.02 -20.58
C ASP A 209 7.93 -25.21 -19.76
N SER A 210 9.06 -24.89 -20.39
CA SER A 210 10.13 -24.07 -19.81
C SER A 210 10.01 -22.59 -20.19
N SER A 211 8.84 -22.16 -20.68
CA SER A 211 8.55 -20.76 -20.96
C SER A 211 8.55 -19.91 -19.70
N ARG A 212 8.77 -18.61 -19.92
CA ARG A 212 8.70 -17.60 -18.86
C ARG A 212 7.27 -17.52 -18.29
N GLU A 213 6.26 -17.69 -19.13
CA GLU A 213 4.84 -17.68 -18.76
C GLU A 213 4.53 -18.83 -17.79
N ALA A 214 4.93 -20.05 -18.13
CA ALA A 214 4.76 -21.21 -17.25
C ALA A 214 5.49 -21.04 -15.92
N ALA A 215 6.73 -20.51 -15.95
CA ALA A 215 7.51 -20.20 -14.75
C ALA A 215 6.78 -19.24 -13.81
N VAL A 216 6.26 -18.12 -14.33
CA VAL A 216 5.51 -17.13 -13.54
C VAL A 216 4.22 -17.73 -13.00
N SER A 217 3.45 -18.45 -13.82
CA SER A 217 2.20 -19.09 -13.38
C SER A 217 2.43 -20.10 -12.27
N VAL A 218 3.46 -20.96 -12.38
CA VAL A 218 3.80 -21.95 -11.37
C VAL A 218 4.16 -21.30 -10.04
N VAL A 219 5.10 -20.35 -10.03
CA VAL A 219 5.52 -19.70 -8.78
C VAL A 219 4.36 -18.92 -8.15
N SER A 220 3.56 -18.22 -8.96
CA SER A 220 2.37 -17.52 -8.48
C SER A 220 1.37 -18.48 -7.84
N SER A 221 1.08 -19.62 -8.49
CA SER A 221 0.17 -20.64 -7.93
C SER A 221 0.69 -21.23 -6.63
N MET A 222 2.01 -21.50 -6.52
CA MET A 222 2.60 -21.99 -5.27
C MET A 222 2.42 -20.97 -4.13
N VAL A 223 2.65 -19.67 -4.38
CA VAL A 223 2.42 -18.62 -3.38
C VAL A 223 0.95 -18.57 -2.96
N SER A 224 0.02 -18.59 -3.90
CA SER A 224 -1.42 -18.57 -3.61
C SER A 224 -1.89 -19.78 -2.79
N CYS A 225 -1.31 -20.95 -3.04
CA CYS A 225 -1.63 -22.18 -2.29
C CYS A 225 -0.90 -22.29 -0.93
N GLY A 226 -0.07 -21.31 -0.56
CA GLY A 226 0.68 -21.31 0.69
C GLY A 226 1.94 -22.18 0.70
N LEU A 227 2.40 -22.66 -0.46
CA LEU A 227 3.65 -23.42 -0.61
C LEU A 227 4.85 -22.46 -0.66
N PHE A 228 5.05 -21.66 0.40
CA PHE A 228 5.99 -20.55 0.36
C PHE A 228 7.46 -20.98 0.25
N ARG A 229 7.86 -22.08 0.91
CA ARG A 229 9.25 -22.58 0.82
C ARG A 229 9.56 -23.11 -0.57
N GLU A 230 8.64 -23.86 -1.15
CA GLU A 230 8.75 -24.42 -2.47
C GLU A 230 8.72 -23.32 -3.53
N ALA A 231 7.88 -22.30 -3.36
CA ALA A 231 7.82 -21.12 -4.22
C ALA A 231 9.14 -20.35 -4.19
N GLU A 232 9.72 -20.14 -3.01
CA GLU A 232 11.02 -19.46 -2.86
C GLU A 232 12.13 -20.23 -3.56
N SER A 233 12.26 -21.53 -3.26
CA SER A 233 13.31 -22.38 -3.83
C SER A 233 13.19 -22.52 -5.35
N THR A 234 11.96 -22.70 -5.85
CA THR A 234 11.67 -22.79 -7.29
C THR A 234 11.93 -21.45 -7.97
N GLY A 235 11.49 -20.34 -7.37
CA GLY A 235 11.73 -18.98 -7.85
C GLY A 235 13.22 -18.65 -7.94
N ALA A 236 14.00 -18.96 -6.89
CA ALA A 236 15.45 -18.77 -6.87
C ALA A 236 16.17 -19.56 -7.99
N GLY A 237 15.70 -20.77 -8.29
CA GLY A 237 16.19 -21.56 -9.42
C GLY A 237 15.86 -20.94 -10.78
N LEU A 238 14.63 -20.45 -10.94
CA LEU A 238 14.13 -19.83 -12.17
C LEU A 238 14.76 -18.46 -12.45
N GLU A 239 15.13 -17.69 -11.42
CA GLU A 239 15.86 -16.43 -11.58
C GLU A 239 17.22 -16.60 -12.28
N ARG A 240 17.84 -17.78 -12.21
CA ARG A 240 19.07 -18.06 -12.97
C ARG A 240 18.79 -18.19 -14.48
N GLN A 241 17.61 -18.67 -14.85
CA GLN A 241 17.17 -18.80 -16.24
C GLN A 241 16.62 -17.47 -16.76
N PHE A 242 15.94 -16.71 -15.90
CA PHE A 242 15.29 -15.44 -16.22
C PHE A 242 15.79 -14.30 -15.31
N PRO A 243 17.08 -13.91 -15.40
CA PRO A 243 17.71 -12.99 -14.43
C PRO A 243 17.16 -11.56 -14.48
N ARG A 244 16.49 -11.18 -15.57
CA ARG A 244 15.87 -9.87 -15.76
C ARG A 244 14.34 -9.89 -15.66
N ASP A 245 13.77 -10.93 -15.05
CA ASP A 245 12.32 -10.98 -14.83
C ASP A 245 11.96 -10.41 -13.44
N ALA A 246 11.43 -9.19 -13.43
CA ALA A 246 11.00 -8.52 -12.21
C ALA A 246 9.82 -9.23 -11.52
N MET A 247 8.95 -9.90 -12.28
CA MET A 247 7.77 -10.57 -11.73
C MET A 247 8.17 -11.83 -10.95
N LEU A 248 9.11 -12.63 -11.45
CA LEU A 248 9.62 -13.80 -10.71
C LEU A 248 10.30 -13.39 -9.40
N LYS A 249 11.12 -12.34 -9.43
CA LYS A 249 11.75 -11.77 -8.23
C LYS A 249 10.72 -11.26 -7.22
N ARG A 250 9.68 -10.56 -7.69
CA ARG A 250 8.57 -10.12 -6.85
C ARG A 250 7.82 -11.30 -6.23
N LEU A 251 7.48 -12.32 -7.01
CA LEU A 251 6.77 -13.51 -6.51
C LEU A 251 7.60 -14.27 -5.46
N ARG A 252 8.91 -14.37 -5.66
CA ARG A 252 9.82 -14.89 -4.63
C ARG A 252 9.84 -14.02 -3.38
N GLY A 253 9.87 -12.69 -3.54
CA GLY A 253 9.70 -11.73 -2.45
C GLY A 253 8.40 -11.93 -1.66
N ASN A 254 7.29 -12.18 -2.35
CA ASN A 254 6.00 -12.50 -1.71
C ASN A 254 6.10 -13.77 -0.87
N ALA A 255 6.73 -14.82 -1.39
CA ALA A 255 6.94 -16.06 -0.64
C ALA A 255 7.79 -15.84 0.62
N LEU A 256 8.89 -15.08 0.50
CA LEU A 256 9.77 -14.72 1.63
C LEU A 256 9.03 -13.90 2.69
N TYR A 257 8.23 -12.93 2.26
CA TYR A 257 7.40 -12.10 3.15
C TYR A 257 6.42 -12.96 3.94
N SER A 258 5.71 -13.89 3.28
CA SER A 258 4.78 -14.82 3.94
C SER A 258 5.46 -15.80 4.90
N MET A 259 6.76 -16.09 4.71
CA MET A 259 7.55 -16.87 5.66
C MET A 259 8.08 -16.06 6.84
N GLY A 260 7.89 -14.73 6.83
CA GLY A 260 8.42 -13.82 7.85
C GLY A 260 9.89 -13.43 7.64
N ASP A 261 10.52 -13.84 6.54
CA ASP A 261 11.86 -13.38 6.17
C ASP A 261 11.78 -12.03 5.46
N TYR A 262 11.42 -11.01 6.23
CA TYR A 262 11.16 -9.67 5.75
C TYR A 262 12.41 -8.98 5.16
N LEU A 263 13.61 -9.33 5.65
CA LEU A 263 14.86 -8.80 5.09
C LEU A 263 15.09 -9.35 3.68
N ALA A 264 15.02 -10.67 3.50
CA ALA A 264 15.19 -11.27 2.17
C ALA A 264 14.07 -10.84 1.21
N ALA A 265 12.83 -10.69 1.72
CA ALA A 265 11.72 -10.15 0.94
C ALA A 265 12.01 -8.72 0.43
N SER A 266 12.45 -7.83 1.32
CA SER A 266 12.84 -6.45 0.96
C SER A 266 13.92 -6.42 -0.12
N VAL A 267 14.93 -7.29 -0.01
CA VAL A 267 15.98 -7.44 -1.03
C VAL A 267 15.40 -7.92 -2.37
N ALA A 268 14.54 -8.94 -2.37
CA ALA A 268 13.93 -9.45 -3.59
C ALA A 268 13.05 -8.40 -4.28
N TYR A 269 12.31 -7.60 -3.51
CA TYR A 269 11.54 -6.47 -4.05
C TYR A 269 12.42 -5.35 -4.58
N ALA A 270 13.54 -5.03 -3.89
CA ALA A 270 14.51 -4.05 -4.38
C ALA A 270 15.18 -4.50 -5.69
N ASP A 271 15.55 -5.78 -5.82
CA ASP A 271 16.06 -6.35 -7.06
C ASP A 271 15.02 -6.26 -8.20
N ALA A 272 13.76 -6.57 -7.91
CA ALA A 272 12.68 -6.43 -8.87
C ALA A 272 12.50 -4.96 -9.29
N ALA A 273 12.56 -4.03 -8.33
CA ALA A 273 12.45 -2.59 -8.57
C ALA A 273 13.65 -2.04 -9.36
N ALA A 274 14.84 -2.61 -9.22
CA ALA A 274 16.01 -2.24 -10.03
C ALA A 274 15.81 -2.58 -11.52
N ILE A 275 15.02 -3.61 -11.83
CA ILE A 275 14.66 -3.99 -13.20
C ILE A 275 13.50 -3.13 -13.72
N SER A 276 12.49 -2.89 -12.87
CA SER A 276 11.28 -2.14 -13.20
C SER A 276 11.06 -0.96 -12.25
N PRO A 277 11.89 0.11 -12.35
CA PRO A 277 11.93 1.19 -11.35
C PRO A 277 10.66 2.05 -11.30
N HIS A 278 9.86 2.06 -12.37
CA HIS A 278 8.61 2.82 -12.46
C HIS A 278 7.37 2.01 -12.05
N ASN A 279 7.55 0.83 -11.44
CA ASN A 279 6.44 0.03 -10.95
C ASN A 279 6.17 0.36 -9.46
N PRO A 280 5.08 1.07 -9.12
CA PRO A 280 4.79 1.48 -7.75
C PRO A 280 4.55 0.29 -6.82
N VAL A 281 3.98 -0.81 -7.33
CA VAL A 281 3.68 -2.02 -6.54
C VAL A 281 4.95 -2.62 -5.93
N LEU A 282 6.10 -2.54 -6.62
CA LEU A 282 7.37 -3.07 -6.11
C LEU A 282 7.90 -2.25 -4.94
N TRP A 283 7.79 -0.92 -5.03
CA TRP A 283 8.17 -0.02 -3.95
C TRP A 283 7.24 -0.15 -2.74
N HIS A 284 5.93 -0.28 -2.97
CA HIS A 284 4.98 -0.56 -1.91
C HIS A 284 5.26 -1.90 -1.23
N SER A 285 5.47 -2.98 -2.00
CA SER A 285 5.82 -4.31 -1.45
C SER A 285 7.12 -4.29 -0.65
N LYS A 286 8.14 -3.55 -1.12
CA LYS A 286 9.38 -3.31 -0.37
C LYS A 286 9.10 -2.57 0.94
N GLY A 287 8.29 -1.51 0.90
CA GLY A 287 7.89 -0.74 2.07
C GLY A 287 7.20 -1.60 3.13
N MET A 288 6.29 -2.48 2.71
CA MET A 288 5.63 -3.44 3.61
C MET A 288 6.64 -4.38 4.27
N ALA A 289 7.61 -4.91 3.52
CA ALA A 289 8.67 -5.75 4.07
C ALA A 289 9.56 -5.00 5.07
N ASP A 290 9.94 -3.76 4.76
CA ASP A 290 10.73 -2.93 5.66
C ASP A 290 9.98 -2.54 6.93
N GLU A 291 8.69 -2.24 6.81
CA GLU A 291 7.82 -1.94 7.94
C GLU A 291 7.67 -3.15 8.87
N ALA A 292 7.47 -4.35 8.31
CA ALA A 292 7.31 -5.58 9.06
C ALA A 292 8.57 -5.98 9.83
N ARG A 293 9.76 -5.65 9.33
CA ARG A 293 11.04 -5.80 10.07
C ARG A 293 11.36 -4.63 11.02
N GLY A 294 10.54 -3.58 11.03
CA GLY A 294 10.70 -2.42 11.91
C GLY A 294 11.63 -1.32 11.41
N ASP A 295 12.09 -1.38 10.15
CA ASP A 295 12.89 -0.31 9.54
C ASP A 295 11.97 0.73 8.92
N LEU A 296 11.49 1.62 9.78
CA LEU A 296 10.49 2.61 9.43
C LEU A 296 11.02 3.67 8.45
N GLU A 297 12.31 3.99 8.50
CA GLU A 297 12.93 4.95 7.57
C GLU A 297 12.95 4.38 6.15
N SER A 298 13.46 3.15 5.97
CA SER A 298 13.46 2.50 4.65
C SER A 298 12.04 2.22 4.14
N ALA A 299 11.10 1.94 5.04
CA ALA A 299 9.68 1.78 4.69
C ALA A 299 9.07 3.09 4.18
N GLU A 300 9.28 4.20 4.89
CA GLU A 300 8.79 5.52 4.48
C GLU A 300 9.37 5.94 3.14
N ASP A 301 10.68 5.73 2.90
CA ASP A 301 11.32 5.98 1.61
C ASP A 301 10.68 5.18 0.47
N ALA A 302 10.40 3.90 0.71
CA ALA A 302 9.79 3.02 -0.28
C ALA A 302 8.34 3.44 -0.57
N TYR A 303 7.55 3.78 0.46
CA TYR A 303 6.19 4.31 0.28
C TYR A 303 6.18 5.68 -0.40
N ASN A 304 7.13 6.57 -0.09
CA ASN A 304 7.30 7.83 -0.80
C ASN A 304 7.52 7.63 -2.30
N ARG A 305 8.32 6.63 -2.69
CA ARG A 305 8.52 6.28 -4.10
C ARG A 305 7.26 5.69 -4.74
N ALA A 306 6.52 4.84 -4.03
CA ALA A 306 5.26 4.29 -4.53
C ALA A 306 4.24 5.42 -4.84
N VAL A 307 4.05 6.33 -3.88
CA VAL A 307 3.18 7.51 -4.01
C VAL A 307 3.64 8.46 -5.11
N LEU A 308 4.95 8.66 -5.28
CA LEU A 308 5.49 9.51 -6.34
C LEU A 308 5.18 8.96 -7.74
N LEU A 309 5.22 7.63 -7.89
CA LEU A 309 4.98 6.94 -9.15
C LEU A 309 3.48 6.81 -9.48
N ASP A 310 2.64 6.65 -8.46
CA ASP A 310 1.20 6.62 -8.60
C ASP A 310 0.52 7.30 -7.42
N GLN A 311 -0.06 8.48 -7.70
CA GLN A 311 -0.76 9.29 -6.72
C GLN A 311 -2.24 8.91 -6.59
N GLY A 312 -2.77 8.08 -7.50
CA GLY A 312 -4.19 7.73 -7.58
C GLY A 312 -4.59 6.52 -6.74
N GLU A 313 -3.62 5.79 -6.18
CA GLU A 313 -3.86 4.58 -5.39
C GLU A 313 -3.95 4.93 -3.88
N PRO A 314 -5.14 4.82 -3.24
CA PRO A 314 -5.32 5.17 -1.83
C PRO A 314 -4.44 4.35 -0.87
N GLU A 315 -4.21 3.07 -1.18
CA GLU A 315 -3.49 2.15 -0.29
C GLU A 315 -2.05 2.61 -0.02
N TYR A 316 -1.40 3.25 -0.99
CA TYR A 316 -0.03 3.76 -0.83
C TYR A 316 0.04 4.91 0.16
N TRP A 317 -0.97 5.79 0.14
CA TRP A 317 -1.09 6.89 1.09
C TRP A 317 -1.42 6.39 2.51
N ILE A 318 -2.27 5.37 2.63
CA ILE A 318 -2.59 4.74 3.92
C ILE A 318 -1.34 4.09 4.53
N SER A 319 -0.59 3.32 3.73
CA SER A 319 0.64 2.66 4.17
C SER A 319 1.71 3.66 4.60
N LYS A 320 1.88 4.75 3.83
CA LYS A 320 2.75 5.86 4.21
C LYS A 320 2.32 6.49 5.53
N ALA A 321 1.02 6.79 5.69
CA ALA A 321 0.49 7.38 6.92
C ALA A 321 0.70 6.50 8.16
N ALA A 322 0.59 5.18 8.00
CA ALA A 322 0.83 4.22 9.07
C ALA A 322 2.26 4.33 9.62
N VAL A 323 3.25 4.38 8.72
CA VAL A 323 4.65 4.55 9.10
C VAL A 323 4.90 5.92 9.72
N GLN A 324 4.38 6.99 9.13
CA GLN A 324 4.50 8.36 9.66
C GLN A 324 3.93 8.49 11.08
N ALA A 325 2.78 7.86 11.34
CA ALA A 325 2.19 7.84 12.68
C ALA A 325 3.11 7.12 13.70
N ARG A 326 3.80 6.06 13.28
CA ARG A 326 4.75 5.30 14.12
C ARG A 326 6.09 6.02 14.32
N THR A 327 6.56 6.78 13.33
CA THR A 327 7.74 7.66 13.43
C THR A 327 7.45 8.98 14.14
N LYS A 328 6.21 9.16 14.65
CA LYS A 328 5.70 10.34 15.37
C LYS A 328 5.51 11.59 14.49
N ASP A 329 5.61 11.47 13.17
CA ASP A 329 5.14 12.48 12.24
C ASP A 329 3.61 12.43 12.10
N LYS A 330 2.91 12.88 13.16
CA LYS A 330 1.45 12.93 13.18
C LYS A 330 0.89 13.90 12.14
N HIS A 331 1.64 14.94 11.78
CA HIS A 331 1.19 15.93 10.79
C HIS A 331 1.22 15.33 9.38
N GLY A 332 2.36 14.77 8.96
CA GLY A 332 2.48 14.08 7.68
C GLY A 332 1.52 12.92 7.56
N ALA A 333 1.31 12.15 8.63
CA ALA A 333 0.32 11.08 8.65
C ALA A 333 -1.11 11.58 8.35
N VAL A 334 -1.52 12.71 8.94
CA VAL A 334 -2.84 13.30 8.67
C VAL A 334 -2.94 13.79 7.22
N GLU A 335 -1.90 14.41 6.67
CA GLU A 335 -1.89 14.85 5.27
C GLU A 335 -1.97 13.66 4.29
N SER A 336 -1.21 12.60 4.55
CA SER A 336 -1.30 11.36 3.77
C SER A 336 -2.70 10.74 3.85
N LEU A 337 -3.34 10.74 5.04
CA LEU A 337 -4.71 10.27 5.20
C LEU A 337 -5.75 11.19 4.54
N ASN A 338 -5.52 12.50 4.48
CA ASN A 338 -6.37 13.41 3.72
C ASN A 338 -6.39 13.01 2.25
N ARG A 339 -5.21 12.72 1.66
CA ARG A 339 -5.12 12.24 0.28
C ARG A 339 -5.80 10.89 0.08
N ALA A 340 -5.61 9.94 0.99
CA ALA A 340 -6.31 8.66 0.90
C ALA A 340 -7.84 8.82 0.92
N ILE A 341 -8.37 9.68 1.81
CA ILE A 341 -9.81 9.94 1.93
C ILE A 341 -10.36 10.73 0.74
N GLU A 342 -9.57 11.62 0.14
CA GLU A 342 -9.94 12.32 -1.10
C GLU A 342 -10.14 11.35 -2.27
N LEU A 343 -9.28 10.33 -2.36
CA LEU A 343 -9.33 9.31 -3.42
C LEU A 343 -10.40 8.25 -3.16
N ASP A 344 -10.52 7.79 -1.92
CA ASP A 344 -11.55 6.86 -1.47
C ASP A 344 -12.21 7.36 -0.17
N PRO A 345 -13.30 8.14 -0.28
CA PRO A 345 -14.08 8.60 0.86
C PRO A 345 -14.70 7.47 1.70
N GLY A 346 -14.80 6.26 1.13
CA GLY A 346 -15.32 5.06 1.79
C GLY A 346 -14.28 4.27 2.58
N SER A 347 -13.01 4.69 2.58
CA SER A 347 -11.95 3.93 3.24
C SER A 347 -12.08 3.97 4.77
N VAL A 348 -12.72 2.94 5.33
CA VAL A 348 -12.86 2.76 6.79
C VAL A 348 -11.49 2.79 7.47
N GLN A 349 -10.48 2.16 6.87
CA GLN A 349 -9.13 2.14 7.43
C GLN A 349 -8.55 3.56 7.53
N ALA A 350 -8.62 4.36 6.47
CA ALA A 350 -8.09 5.72 6.48
C ALA A 350 -8.83 6.62 7.48
N LEU A 351 -10.17 6.54 7.51
CA LEU A 351 -11.01 7.29 8.44
C LEU A 351 -10.70 6.96 9.90
N MET A 352 -10.56 5.67 10.21
CA MET A 352 -10.28 5.19 11.56
C MET A 352 -8.86 5.53 12.01
N MET A 353 -7.86 5.41 11.14
CA MET A 353 -6.49 5.82 11.44
C MET A 353 -6.42 7.33 11.74
N LYS A 354 -7.12 8.15 10.94
CA LYS A 354 -7.17 9.60 11.16
C LYS A 354 -7.88 9.96 12.47
N ALA A 355 -9.00 9.29 12.76
CA ALA A 355 -9.71 9.44 14.03
C ALA A 355 -8.80 9.12 15.22
N GLY A 356 -8.04 8.02 15.15
CA GLY A 356 -7.09 7.63 16.19
C GLY A 356 -5.98 8.66 16.42
N ILE A 357 -5.39 9.18 15.33
CA ILE A 357 -4.34 10.22 15.43
C ILE A 357 -4.90 11.49 16.07
N LEU A 358 -6.08 11.95 15.65
CA LEU A 358 -6.75 13.14 16.22
C LEU A 358 -7.13 12.96 17.69
N ALA A 359 -7.61 11.76 18.07
CA ALA A 359 -7.91 11.43 19.45
C ALA A 359 -6.64 11.50 20.32
N SER A 360 -5.52 10.97 19.83
CA SER A 360 -4.22 11.06 20.51
C SER A 360 -3.66 12.49 20.60
N ALA A 361 -4.19 13.41 19.80
CA ALA A 361 -3.85 14.84 19.81
C ALA A 361 -4.86 15.66 20.65
N SER A 362 -5.67 15.00 21.49
CA SER A 362 -6.68 15.64 22.34
C SER A 362 -7.73 16.45 21.55
N ARG A 363 -8.08 16.00 20.34
CA ARG A 363 -9.12 16.58 19.47
C ARG A 363 -10.31 15.62 19.31
N PRO A 364 -11.06 15.29 20.39
CA PRO A 364 -12.08 14.24 20.38
C PRO A 364 -13.27 14.54 19.47
N ALA A 365 -13.68 15.81 19.34
CA ALA A 365 -14.78 16.20 18.46
C ALA A 365 -14.48 15.89 16.97
N GLU A 366 -13.28 16.23 16.52
CA GLU A 366 -12.86 15.95 15.14
C GLU A 366 -12.60 14.47 14.92
N ALA A 367 -12.01 13.77 15.89
CA ALA A 367 -11.86 12.33 15.84
C ALA A 367 -13.23 11.63 15.70
N LEU A 368 -14.23 12.06 16.47
CA LEU A 368 -15.59 11.53 16.41
C LEU A 368 -16.23 11.75 15.04
N TYR A 369 -15.99 12.89 14.39
CA TYR A 369 -16.49 13.16 13.03
C TYR A 369 -16.03 12.08 12.03
N TYR A 370 -14.73 11.76 11.99
CA TYR A 370 -14.21 10.74 11.06
C TYR A 370 -14.64 9.33 11.47
N ALA A 371 -14.70 9.01 12.77
CA ALA A 371 -15.20 7.73 13.24
C ALA A 371 -16.69 7.51 12.88
N ARG A 372 -17.52 8.57 12.93
CA ARG A 372 -18.91 8.50 12.47
C ARG A 372 -19.03 8.31 10.96
N GLN A 373 -18.12 8.86 10.15
CA GLN A 373 -18.09 8.55 8.72
C GLN A 373 -17.76 7.07 8.47
N ALA A 374 -16.79 6.51 9.21
CA ALA A 374 -16.48 5.09 9.13
C ALA A 374 -17.69 4.21 9.52
N GLU A 375 -18.45 4.63 10.54
CA GLU A 375 -19.69 3.97 10.94
C GLU A 375 -20.77 4.01 9.84
N VAL A 376 -20.89 5.12 9.11
CA VAL A 376 -21.84 5.19 7.98
C VAL A 376 -21.47 4.19 6.88
N VAL A 377 -20.18 3.99 6.62
CA VAL A 377 -19.71 3.02 5.63
C VAL A 377 -19.90 1.57 6.11
N ARG A 378 -19.58 1.30 7.38
CA ARG A 378 -19.74 -0.02 8.01
C ARG A 378 -20.51 0.09 9.33
N PRO A 379 -21.86 0.08 9.29
CA PRO A 379 -22.69 0.31 10.47
C PRO A 379 -22.63 -0.83 11.51
N ASP A 380 -22.25 -2.03 11.07
CA ASP A 380 -22.21 -3.24 11.89
C ASP A 380 -20.78 -3.67 12.29
N ASP A 381 -19.76 -2.87 11.95
CA ASP A 381 -18.36 -3.15 12.33
C ASP A 381 -18.12 -2.82 13.80
N VAL A 382 -18.01 -3.86 14.63
CA VAL A 382 -17.87 -3.73 16.08
C VAL A 382 -16.65 -2.93 16.52
N ALA A 383 -15.54 -2.96 15.76
CA ALA A 383 -14.34 -2.19 16.09
C ALA A 383 -14.55 -0.68 15.86
N VAL A 384 -15.30 -0.33 14.81
CA VAL A 384 -15.74 1.05 14.55
C VAL A 384 -16.68 1.51 15.66
N LEU A 385 -17.67 0.71 16.04
CA LEU A 385 -18.62 1.06 17.12
C LEU A 385 -17.93 1.24 18.48
N ASP A 386 -16.98 0.36 18.82
CA ASP A 386 -16.21 0.46 20.05
C ASP A 386 -15.40 1.77 20.11
N SER A 387 -14.87 2.21 18.97
CA SER A 387 -14.13 3.47 18.84
C SER A 387 -15.05 4.69 18.88
N VAL A 388 -16.17 4.67 18.17
CA VAL A 388 -17.19 5.74 18.21
C VAL A 388 -17.68 5.95 19.64
N ALA A 389 -18.06 4.89 20.36
CA ALA A 389 -18.50 4.99 21.75
C ALA A 389 -17.40 5.58 22.66
N SER A 390 -16.14 5.20 22.47
CA SER A 390 -15.00 5.75 23.23
C SER A 390 -14.83 7.25 22.99
N LEU A 391 -14.93 7.67 21.74
CA LEU A 391 -14.78 9.07 21.34
C LEU A 391 -15.97 9.92 21.80
N MET A 392 -17.18 9.37 21.84
CA MET A 392 -18.37 10.05 22.39
C MET A 392 -18.22 10.33 23.88
N VAL A 393 -17.78 9.34 24.67
CA VAL A 393 -17.46 9.56 26.10
C VAL A 393 -16.39 10.65 26.26
N SER A 394 -15.33 10.61 25.46
CA SER A 394 -14.26 11.61 25.48
C SER A 394 -14.73 13.00 25.03
N ASN A 395 -15.79 13.05 24.22
CA ASN A 395 -16.45 14.26 23.75
C ASN A 395 -17.65 14.68 24.63
N SER A 396 -17.73 14.17 25.87
CA SER A 396 -18.78 14.49 26.85
C SER A 396 -20.22 14.13 26.41
N ASP A 397 -20.38 13.07 25.61
CA ASP A 397 -21.67 12.49 25.20
C ASP A 397 -21.79 11.03 25.66
N PRO A 398 -21.91 10.77 26.98
CA PRO A 398 -22.04 9.42 27.52
C PRO A 398 -23.39 8.78 27.17
N GLU A 399 -24.47 9.54 27.06
CA GLU A 399 -25.79 9.01 26.70
C GLU A 399 -25.80 8.43 25.28
N GLY A 400 -25.26 9.16 24.30
CA GLY A 400 -25.13 8.65 22.94
C GLY A 400 -24.15 7.48 22.85
N ALA A 401 -23.07 7.49 23.65
CA ALA A 401 -22.15 6.34 23.74
C ALA A 401 -22.86 5.07 24.24
N ALA A 402 -23.79 5.19 25.18
CA ALA A 402 -24.57 4.05 25.68
C ALA A 402 -25.47 3.43 24.59
N GLU A 403 -26.06 4.25 23.72
CA GLU A 403 -26.85 3.77 22.58
C GLU A 403 -26.00 2.97 21.58
N VAL A 404 -24.83 3.51 21.22
CA VAL A 404 -23.88 2.83 20.32
C VAL A 404 -23.39 1.51 20.93
N LEU A 405 -23.08 1.48 22.23
CA LEU A 405 -22.67 0.24 22.92
C LEU A 405 -23.78 -0.81 22.95
N ARG A 406 -25.04 -0.42 23.18
CA ARG A 406 -26.17 -1.36 23.09
C ARG A 406 -26.28 -1.97 21.70
N ARG A 407 -26.12 -1.16 20.65
CA ARG A 407 -26.11 -1.66 19.25
C ARG A 407 -24.96 -2.64 19.03
N ARG A 408 -23.75 -2.26 19.44
CA ARG A 408 -22.54 -3.12 19.36
C ARG A 408 -22.77 -4.47 20.05
N ILE A 409 -23.32 -4.47 21.26
CA ILE A 409 -23.63 -5.69 22.03
C ILE A 409 -24.70 -6.54 21.34
N SER A 410 -25.69 -5.92 20.70
CA SER A 410 -26.74 -6.64 19.96
C SER A 410 -26.23 -7.35 18.70
N ILE A 411 -25.20 -6.79 18.05
CA ILE A 411 -24.52 -7.41 16.90
C ILE A 411 -23.63 -8.55 17.39
N GLN A 412 -22.80 -8.28 18.40
CA GLN A 412 -21.91 -9.25 19.00
C GLN A 412 -21.74 -8.93 20.49
N GLY A 413 -22.12 -9.88 21.35
CA GLY A 413 -21.89 -9.79 22.78
C GLY A 413 -20.41 -9.57 23.11
N SER A 414 -20.12 -8.80 24.16
CA SER A 414 -18.77 -8.59 24.67
C SER A 414 -18.83 -8.18 26.14
N PRO A 415 -18.20 -8.95 27.05
CA PRO A 415 -18.10 -8.58 28.46
C PRO A 415 -17.50 -7.18 28.67
N ASP A 416 -16.47 -6.84 27.90
CA ASP A 416 -15.83 -5.51 27.92
C ASP A 416 -16.80 -4.39 27.52
N ALA A 417 -17.56 -4.58 26.44
CA ALA A 417 -18.53 -3.59 26.00
C ALA A 417 -19.68 -3.43 27.01
N SER A 418 -20.19 -4.53 27.58
CA SER A 418 -21.20 -4.51 28.64
C SER A 418 -20.68 -3.84 29.91
N LEU A 419 -19.41 -4.04 30.28
CA LEU A 419 -18.77 -3.36 31.40
C LEU A 419 -18.69 -1.84 31.18
N ARG A 420 -18.29 -1.42 29.97
CA ARG A 420 -18.24 0.01 29.59
C ARG A 420 -19.64 0.64 29.62
N LEU A 421 -20.65 -0.07 29.11
CA LEU A 421 -22.04 0.38 29.14
C LEU A 421 -22.54 0.51 30.59
N ALA A 422 -22.29 -0.49 31.43
CA ALA A 422 -22.69 -0.47 32.84
C ALA A 422 -22.07 0.72 33.60
N ARG A 423 -20.79 1.02 33.36
CA ARG A 423 -20.12 2.20 33.93
C ARG A 423 -20.78 3.51 33.52
N ILE A 424 -21.14 3.64 32.25
CA ILE A 424 -21.86 4.81 31.73
C ILE A 424 -23.23 4.92 32.40
N LEU A 425 -23.99 3.83 32.52
CA LEU A 425 -25.29 3.81 33.18
C LEU A 425 -25.21 4.19 34.66
N VAL A 426 -24.18 3.73 35.38
CA VAL A 426 -23.93 4.16 36.76
C VAL A 426 -23.67 5.66 36.83
N SER A 427 -22.89 6.21 35.89
CA SER A 427 -22.59 7.65 35.86
C SER A 427 -23.81 8.52 35.54
N SER A 428 -24.78 7.99 34.78
CA SER A 428 -26.05 8.65 34.50
C SER A 428 -27.13 8.39 35.56
N GLY A 429 -26.82 7.60 36.60
CA GLY A 429 -27.71 7.30 37.73
C GLY A 429 -28.61 6.07 37.54
N ASP A 430 -28.55 5.39 36.40
CA ASP A 430 -29.30 4.16 36.10
C ASP A 430 -28.59 2.91 36.64
N ARG A 431 -28.63 2.75 37.97
CA ARG A 431 -27.99 1.61 38.65
C ARG A 431 -28.66 0.28 38.33
N ASP A 432 -29.98 0.27 38.22
CA ASP A 432 -30.74 -0.94 37.96
C ASP A 432 -30.49 -1.43 36.54
N GLY A 433 -30.44 -0.53 35.56
CA GLY A 433 -30.03 -0.83 34.19
C GLY A 433 -28.60 -1.34 34.10
N ALA A 434 -27.67 -0.76 34.87
CA ALA A 434 -26.28 -1.23 34.93
C ALA A 434 -26.16 -2.66 35.47
N LEU A 435 -26.86 -2.99 36.57
CA LEU A 435 -26.89 -4.35 37.12
C LEU A 435 -27.52 -5.35 36.16
N ALA A 436 -28.63 -4.98 35.52
CA ALA A 436 -29.31 -5.83 34.54
C ALA A 436 -28.43 -6.14 33.31
N GLU A 437 -27.63 -5.18 32.86
CA GLU A 437 -26.66 -5.39 31.78
C GLU A 437 -25.53 -6.35 32.20
N ILE A 438 -24.96 -6.13 33.40
CA ILE A 438 -23.90 -7.00 33.92
C ILE A 438 -24.40 -8.44 34.14
N ASP A 439 -25.59 -8.60 34.71
CA ASP A 439 -26.22 -9.91 34.93
C ASP A 439 -26.44 -10.64 33.59
N ARG A 440 -26.85 -9.92 32.55
CA ARG A 440 -27.01 -10.50 31.20
C ARG A 440 -25.67 -10.94 30.62
N ALA A 441 -24.63 -10.13 30.76
CA ALA A 441 -23.29 -10.45 30.28
C ALA A 441 -22.68 -11.65 31.02
N LEU A 442 -22.82 -11.72 32.35
CA LEU A 442 -22.35 -12.86 33.16
C LEU A 442 -23.15 -14.15 32.92
N ALA A 443 -24.43 -14.04 32.55
CA ALA A 443 -25.21 -15.21 32.14
C ALA A 443 -24.73 -15.80 30.80
N ALA A 444 -24.26 -14.95 29.88
CA ALA A 444 -23.68 -15.38 28.61
C ALA A 444 -22.25 -15.91 28.77
N GLU A 445 -21.43 -15.25 29.61
CA GLU A 445 -20.05 -15.63 29.88
C GLU A 445 -19.75 -15.59 31.40
N PRO A 446 -19.97 -16.72 32.11
CA PRO A 446 -19.74 -16.80 33.54
C PRO A 446 -18.25 -16.67 33.91
N GLY A 447 -17.96 -16.02 35.04
CA GLY A 447 -16.60 -15.96 35.61
C GLY A 447 -15.71 -14.84 35.07
N TYR A 448 -16.29 -13.78 34.50
CA TYR A 448 -15.53 -12.60 34.04
C TYR A 448 -15.23 -11.65 35.22
N PRO A 449 -13.98 -11.56 35.72
CA PRO A 449 -13.68 -10.97 37.03
C PRO A 449 -13.99 -9.48 37.14
N ASP A 450 -13.90 -8.74 36.03
CA ASP A 450 -14.14 -7.29 36.03
C ASP A 450 -15.64 -6.97 36.11
N LEU A 451 -16.49 -7.82 35.52
CA LEU A 451 -17.94 -7.70 35.61
C LEU A 451 -18.43 -8.07 37.01
N GLU A 452 -17.88 -9.12 37.62
CA GLU A 452 -18.21 -9.51 39.01
C GLU A 452 -17.82 -8.42 40.01
N ARG A 453 -16.59 -7.87 39.87
CA ARG A 453 -16.12 -6.74 40.69
C ARG A 453 -17.01 -5.51 40.52
N GLU A 454 -17.38 -5.18 39.28
CA GLU A 454 -18.23 -4.03 39.00
C GLU A 454 -19.66 -4.24 39.55
N ARG A 455 -20.21 -5.46 39.43
CA ARG A 455 -21.50 -5.84 40.00
C ARG A 455 -21.54 -5.69 41.52
N GLU A 456 -20.50 -6.19 42.20
CA GLU A 456 -20.35 -6.06 43.65
C GLU A 456 -20.24 -4.58 44.06
N ARG A 457 -19.42 -3.81 43.33
CA ARG A 457 -19.26 -2.35 43.55
C ARG A 457 -20.59 -1.61 43.44
N ILE A 458 -21.42 -1.93 42.45
CA ILE A 458 -22.74 -1.31 42.25
C ILE A 458 -23.73 -1.76 43.33
N SER A 459 -23.76 -3.06 43.64
CA SER A 459 -24.68 -3.68 44.61
C SER A 459 -24.43 -3.24 46.05
N THR A 460 -23.18 -2.96 46.42
CA THR A 460 -22.78 -2.49 47.75
C THR A 460 -22.90 -0.97 47.92
N GLY A 461 -23.28 -0.24 46.87
CA GLY A 461 -23.43 1.22 46.91
C GLY A 461 -22.11 1.99 47.02
N ALA A 462 -20.96 1.34 46.79
CA ALA A 462 -19.63 1.94 46.75
C ALA A 462 -19.44 2.76 45.44
N ILE A 463 -20.20 3.84 45.32
CA ILE A 463 -20.22 4.73 44.16
C ILE A 463 -19.61 6.06 44.58
N GLY A 464 -18.31 6.19 44.33
CA GLY A 464 -17.47 7.36 44.61
C GLY A 464 -16.02 6.93 44.88
N PRO A 465 -15.00 7.79 44.66
CA PRO A 465 -13.67 7.51 45.19
C PRO A 465 -13.80 7.38 46.72
N LYS A 466 -13.10 6.39 47.30
CA LYS A 466 -13.08 6.13 48.75
C LYS A 466 -12.91 7.47 49.50
N PRO A 467 -13.86 7.90 50.37
CA PRO A 467 -13.66 9.12 51.14
C PRO A 467 -12.42 8.93 52.01
N ALA A 468 -11.52 9.91 51.98
CA ALA A 468 -10.37 9.94 52.88
C ALA A 468 -10.87 9.89 54.33
N PRO A 469 -10.22 9.11 55.22
CA PRO A 469 -10.55 9.12 56.64
C PRO A 469 -10.37 10.54 57.20
N GLU A 470 -11.24 10.92 58.15
CA GLU A 470 -11.31 12.27 58.74
C GLU A 470 -9.94 12.78 59.26
N PRO A 471 -9.71 14.10 59.18
CA PRO A 471 -8.40 14.69 59.41
C PRO A 471 -8.02 14.66 60.89
N ILE A 472 -6.92 13.99 61.20
CA ILE A 472 -6.09 14.28 62.38
C ILE A 472 -5.36 15.60 62.07
N PRO A 473 -5.37 16.60 62.95
CA PRO A 473 -4.73 17.88 62.68
C PRO A 473 -3.20 17.75 62.86
N GLU A 474 -2.47 17.71 61.76
CA GLU A 474 -1.02 17.92 61.69
C GLU A 474 -0.63 18.37 60.27
N PRO A 475 0.56 18.97 60.11
CA PRO A 475 0.78 20.34 59.62
C PRO A 475 0.60 20.51 58.11
N GLU A 476 0.55 21.79 57.68
CA GLU A 476 0.28 22.25 56.31
C GLU A 476 0.80 21.33 55.20
N PRO A 477 -0.02 21.03 54.17
CA PRO A 477 0.38 20.12 53.10
C PRO A 477 1.48 20.76 52.25
N GLU A 478 2.61 20.04 52.13
CA GLU A 478 3.58 20.29 51.07
C GLU A 478 2.86 20.21 49.71
N PRO A 479 3.20 21.11 48.76
CA PRO A 479 2.58 21.10 47.44
C PRO A 479 2.83 19.74 46.76
N GLU A 480 1.78 19.15 46.20
CA GLU A 480 1.85 17.90 45.44
C GLU A 480 2.99 17.96 44.40
N PRO A 481 3.77 16.88 44.23
CA PRO A 481 4.84 16.87 43.25
C PRO A 481 4.20 16.96 41.86
N GLN A 482 4.26 18.16 41.27
CA GLN A 482 4.07 18.37 39.84
C GLN A 482 4.83 17.26 39.13
N ARG A 483 4.15 16.49 38.27
CA ARG A 483 4.83 15.56 37.37
C ARG A 483 5.93 16.37 36.70
N LYS A 484 7.19 16.07 37.03
CA LYS A 484 8.35 16.75 36.46
C LYS A 484 8.28 16.53 34.97
N GLU A 485 7.80 17.54 34.25
CA GLU A 485 7.86 17.58 32.81
C GLU A 485 9.34 17.47 32.44
N ASP A 486 9.68 16.56 31.55
CA ASP A 486 11.07 16.34 31.13
C ASP A 486 11.56 17.63 30.42
N PRO A 487 12.51 18.39 31.02
CA PRO A 487 12.98 19.66 30.45
C PRO A 487 13.63 19.45 29.08
N ALA A 488 14.24 18.28 28.84
CA ALA A 488 14.83 17.93 27.56
C ALA A 488 13.75 17.76 26.48
N ALA A 489 12.63 17.12 26.81
CA ALA A 489 11.51 16.96 25.88
C ALA A 489 10.86 18.32 25.53
N LEU A 490 10.74 19.22 26.51
CA LEU A 490 10.24 20.58 26.30
C LEU A 490 11.21 21.42 25.45
N ARG A 491 12.52 21.26 25.65
CA ARG A 491 13.57 21.88 24.84
C ARG A 491 13.47 21.47 23.37
N SER A 492 13.41 20.16 23.08
CA SER A 492 13.28 19.67 21.70
C SER A 492 11.98 20.11 21.04
N MET A 493 10.88 20.20 21.80
CA MET A 493 9.62 20.73 21.29
C MET A 493 9.72 22.23 20.96
N ALA A 494 10.40 23.02 21.80
CA ALA A 494 10.65 24.43 21.53
C ALA A 494 11.54 24.64 20.29
N GLU A 495 12.56 23.82 20.08
CA GLU A 495 13.41 23.83 18.89
C GLU A 495 12.62 23.52 17.62
N SER A 496 11.78 22.48 17.63
CA SER A 496 10.94 22.11 16.48
C SER A 496 9.88 23.18 16.16
N LEU A 497 9.26 23.78 17.18
CA LEU A 497 8.30 24.87 16.98
C LEU A 497 8.97 26.13 16.41
N LEU A 498 10.21 26.40 16.80
CA LEU A 498 11.00 27.50 16.24
C LEU A 498 11.33 27.28 14.76
N GLU A 499 11.69 26.05 14.37
CA GLU A 499 11.91 25.69 12.95
C GLU A 499 10.62 25.82 12.13
N ALA A 500 9.47 25.48 12.71
CA ALA A 500 8.15 25.66 12.09
C ALA A 500 7.69 27.13 12.06
N GLY A 501 8.43 28.06 12.67
CA GLY A 501 8.11 29.49 12.73
C GLY A 501 7.07 29.87 13.80
N ASP A 502 6.60 28.92 14.63
CA ASP A 502 5.71 29.21 15.75
C ASP A 502 6.49 29.72 16.97
N THR A 503 6.92 30.97 16.88
CA THR A 503 7.68 31.65 17.94
C THR A 503 6.90 31.77 19.26
N LYS A 504 5.57 31.83 19.22
CA LYS A 504 4.71 31.90 20.42
C LYS A 504 4.62 30.55 21.12
N GLY A 505 4.44 29.47 20.36
CA GLY A 505 4.47 28.10 20.88
C GLY A 505 5.83 27.75 21.45
N ALA A 506 6.91 28.05 20.72
CA ALA A 506 8.28 27.82 21.15
C ALA A 506 8.59 28.55 22.47
N MET A 507 8.18 29.82 22.61
CA MET A 507 8.38 30.60 23.83
C MET A 507 7.69 29.95 25.05
N ARG A 508 6.46 29.44 24.89
CA ARG A 508 5.75 28.74 25.98
C ARG A 508 6.46 27.47 26.42
N MET A 509 7.03 26.71 25.49
CA MET A 509 7.71 25.45 25.81
C MET A 509 9.04 25.70 26.52
N VAL A 510 9.83 26.68 26.06
CA VAL A 510 11.10 27.04 26.72
C VAL A 510 10.87 27.69 28.10
N ASP A 511 9.79 28.44 28.30
CA ASP A 511 9.42 28.99 29.62
C ASP A 511 9.07 27.89 30.64
N ARG A 512 8.40 26.83 30.18
CA ARG A 512 8.11 25.65 31.01
C ARG A 512 9.39 24.86 31.31
N ALA A 513 10.29 24.71 30.32
CA ALA A 513 11.59 24.07 30.54
C ALA A 513 12.42 24.85 31.57
N LEU A 514 12.48 26.18 31.46
CA LEU A 514 13.16 27.06 32.42
C LEU A 514 12.48 27.10 33.80
N SER A 515 11.19 26.78 33.90
CA SER A 515 10.53 26.64 35.20
C SER A 515 11.03 25.39 35.96
N ALA A 516 11.47 24.35 35.22
CA ALA A 516 12.04 23.14 35.78
C ALA A 516 13.57 23.24 35.97
N GLU A 517 14.28 23.90 35.04
CA GLU A 517 15.72 24.12 35.10
C GLU A 517 16.07 25.61 34.92
N PRO A 518 15.91 26.46 35.97
CA PRO A 518 16.03 27.92 35.86
C PRO A 518 17.42 28.44 35.56
N GLU A 519 18.46 27.61 35.65
CA GLU A 519 19.86 28.01 35.48
C GLU A 519 20.53 27.36 34.26
N ASP A 520 19.79 26.64 33.41
CA ASP A 520 20.36 26.01 32.22
C ASP A 520 20.71 27.07 31.15
N PRO A 521 22.00 27.30 30.86
CA PRO A 521 22.40 28.28 29.84
C PRO A 521 21.91 27.93 28.43
N ASP A 522 21.70 26.66 28.10
CA ASP A 522 21.22 26.26 26.78
C ASP A 522 19.76 26.65 26.55
N LEU A 523 18.92 26.53 27.58
CA LEU A 523 17.53 27.00 27.52
C LEU A 523 17.46 28.52 27.35
N TYR A 524 18.40 29.26 27.95
CA TYR A 524 18.53 30.70 27.68
C TYR A 524 19.03 31.01 26.27
N CYS A 525 19.93 30.20 25.69
CA CYS A 525 20.31 30.32 24.28
C CYS A 525 19.08 30.14 23.38
N LEU A 526 18.31 29.07 23.62
CA LEU A 526 17.10 28.77 22.85
C LEU A 526 16.06 29.88 22.99
N LYS A 527 15.79 30.36 24.21
CA LYS A 527 14.85 31.46 24.46
C LYS A 527 15.27 32.75 23.76
N ALA A 528 16.56 33.08 23.76
CA ALA A 528 17.07 34.25 23.05
C ALA A 528 17.02 34.08 21.52
N ARG A 529 17.23 32.87 20.98
CA ARG A 529 17.00 32.58 19.55
C ARG A 529 15.52 32.73 19.15
N ILE A 530 14.59 32.28 20.00
CA ILE A 530 13.15 32.47 19.80
C ILE A 530 12.80 33.96 19.80
N ALA A 531 13.36 34.74 20.73
CA ALA A 531 13.19 36.19 20.77
C ALA A 531 13.68 36.86 19.46
N LEU A 532 14.85 36.46 18.93
CA LEU A 532 15.35 36.96 17.64
C LEU A 532 14.42 36.63 16.48
N ALA A 533 13.91 35.40 16.41
CA ALA A 533 12.96 34.99 15.37
C ALA A 533 11.63 35.75 15.46
N SER A 534 11.25 36.20 16.66
CA SER A 534 10.08 37.06 16.87
C SER A 534 10.32 38.55 16.59
N GLY A 535 11.56 38.94 16.25
CA GLY A 535 11.96 40.32 16.00
C GLY A 535 12.39 41.11 17.24
N ASP A 536 12.42 40.49 18.43
CA ASP A 536 12.82 41.12 19.69
C ASP A 536 14.32 40.98 19.94
N ALA A 537 15.12 41.76 19.20
CA ALA A 537 16.57 41.76 19.32
C ALA A 537 17.07 42.34 20.67
N ASP A 538 16.31 43.26 21.27
CA ASP A 538 16.62 43.83 22.58
C ASP A 538 16.42 42.81 23.71
N GLY A 539 15.31 42.08 23.69
CA GLY A 539 15.04 40.98 24.62
C GLY A 539 16.05 39.85 24.49
N ALA A 540 16.42 39.46 23.27
CA ALA A 540 17.45 38.46 23.03
C ALA A 540 18.82 38.86 23.61
N ALA A 541 19.23 40.12 23.41
CA ALA A 541 20.49 40.64 23.95
C ALA A 541 20.47 40.68 25.49
N PHE A 542 19.33 41.04 26.09
CA PHE A 542 19.16 41.04 27.54
C PHE A 542 19.23 39.63 28.13
N LEU A 543 18.56 38.65 27.52
CA LEU A 543 18.56 37.26 27.96
C LEU A 543 19.96 36.64 27.91
N ALA A 544 20.63 36.73 26.74
CA ALA A 544 21.97 36.19 26.58
C ALA A 544 22.98 36.91 27.49
N GLY A 545 22.90 38.24 27.59
CA GLY A 545 23.79 39.05 28.42
C GLY A 545 23.66 38.78 29.92
N ASN A 546 22.45 38.54 30.43
CA ASN A 546 22.24 38.17 31.83
C ASN A 546 22.76 36.75 32.12
N ALA A 547 22.49 35.79 31.24
CA ALA A 547 22.98 34.42 31.42
C ALA A 547 24.52 34.35 31.34
N LEU A 548 25.18 35.21 30.55
CA LEU A 548 26.64 35.32 30.53
C LEU A 548 27.24 35.85 31.84
N ARG A 549 26.49 36.56 32.69
CA ARG A 549 26.99 36.99 34.00
C ARG A 549 27.21 35.82 34.95
N THR A 550 26.42 34.77 34.83
CA THR A 550 26.53 33.55 35.64
C THR A 550 27.41 32.50 34.97
N ARG A 551 27.42 32.45 33.63
CA ARG A 551 28.24 31.52 32.82
C ARG A 551 29.07 32.28 31.77
N PRO A 552 30.15 32.96 32.18
CA PRO A 552 30.91 33.87 31.30
C PRO A 552 31.72 33.20 30.18
N ASN A 553 31.85 31.88 30.18
CA ASN A 553 32.60 31.11 29.18
C ASN A 553 31.68 30.22 28.33
N HIS A 554 30.36 30.43 28.35
CA HIS A 554 29.42 29.57 27.63
C HIS A 554 29.35 29.98 26.15
N ALA A 555 29.91 29.16 25.26
CA ALA A 555 30.04 29.49 23.86
C ALA A 555 28.70 29.79 23.17
N GLY A 556 27.63 29.03 23.47
CA GLY A 556 26.32 29.23 22.82
C GLY A 556 25.64 30.54 23.23
N LEU A 557 25.92 31.02 24.44
CA LEU A 557 25.39 32.30 24.90
C LEU A 557 26.13 33.46 24.22
N HIS A 558 27.44 33.32 24.03
CA HIS A 558 28.22 34.26 23.21
C HIS A 558 27.75 34.28 21.76
N LEU A 559 27.50 33.13 21.13
CA LEU A 559 27.02 33.09 19.75
C LEU A 559 25.63 33.75 19.62
N THR A 560 24.71 33.46 20.55
CA THR A 560 23.38 34.06 20.54
C THR A 560 23.43 35.57 20.83
N ALA A 561 24.34 36.02 21.71
CA ALA A 561 24.59 37.44 21.94
C ALA A 561 25.15 38.14 20.69
N ALA A 562 26.01 37.46 19.93
CA ALA A 562 26.53 37.97 18.65
C ALA A 562 25.39 38.21 17.65
N MET A 563 24.49 37.23 17.47
CA MET A 563 23.32 37.36 16.60
C MET A 563 22.38 38.48 17.04
N ALA A 564 22.18 38.65 18.35
CA ALA A 564 21.33 39.71 18.87
C ALA A 564 21.93 41.11 18.67
N ARG A 565 23.25 41.26 18.85
CA ARG A 565 23.93 42.54 18.57
C ARG A 565 24.00 42.85 17.08
N GLU A 566 24.16 41.82 16.25
CA GLU A 566 24.09 41.95 14.79
C GLU A 566 22.72 42.48 14.35
N ALA A 567 21.64 41.89 14.85
CA ALA A 567 20.28 42.35 14.56
C ALA A 567 20.02 43.81 15.01
N LYS A 568 20.72 44.27 16.05
CA LYS A 568 20.70 45.66 16.52
C LYS A 568 21.64 46.61 15.74
N GLY A 569 22.45 46.08 14.83
CA GLY A 569 23.45 46.85 14.08
C GLY A 569 24.74 47.16 14.85
N ASP A 570 24.94 46.63 16.06
CA ASP A 570 26.22 46.73 16.78
C ASP A 570 27.19 45.66 16.26
N LEU A 571 27.68 45.86 15.04
CA LEU A 571 28.53 44.88 14.36
C LEU A 571 29.89 44.68 15.05
N LYS A 572 30.42 45.70 15.72
CA LYS A 572 31.67 45.59 16.49
C LYS A 572 31.49 44.71 17.72
N GLY A 573 30.41 44.96 18.48
CA GLY A 573 30.06 44.14 19.63
C GLY A 573 29.66 42.72 19.23
N ALA A 574 28.99 42.55 18.09
CA ALA A 574 28.62 41.24 17.54
C ALA A 574 29.86 40.41 17.17
N LEU A 575 30.85 41.01 16.51
CA LEU A 575 32.08 40.33 16.12
C LEU A 575 32.87 39.85 17.35
N ALA A 576 32.94 40.69 18.39
CA ALA A 576 33.62 40.33 19.64
C ALA A 576 32.97 39.11 20.32
N GLU A 577 31.64 39.04 20.34
CA GLU A 577 30.93 37.89 20.91
C GLU A 577 31.07 36.63 20.05
N ALA A 578 31.04 36.76 18.72
CA ALA A 578 31.29 35.62 17.83
C ALA A 578 32.72 35.06 18.01
N ASP A 579 33.71 35.93 18.18
CA ASP A 579 35.09 35.52 18.50
C ASP A 579 35.18 34.82 19.86
N MET A 580 34.43 35.30 20.87
CA MET A 580 34.34 34.66 22.18
C MET A 580 33.65 33.30 22.12
N ALA A 581 32.63 33.12 21.28
CA ALA A 581 31.97 31.81 21.09
C ALA A 581 32.97 30.78 20.54
N ILE A 582 33.74 31.16 19.51
CA ILE A 582 34.77 30.30 18.91
C ILE A 582 35.87 30.01 19.92
N ALA A 583 36.37 31.02 20.64
CA ALA A 583 37.41 30.86 21.65
C ALA A 583 37.00 29.95 22.82
N ASN A 584 35.71 29.92 23.15
CA ASN A 584 35.13 29.07 24.20
C ASN A 584 34.67 27.69 23.71
N GLY A 585 35.13 27.25 22.52
CA GLY A 585 34.98 25.86 22.07
C GLY A 585 33.91 25.62 20.98
N MET A 586 33.23 26.66 20.50
CA MET A 586 32.30 26.54 19.37
C MET A 586 32.99 26.91 18.04
N ASP A 587 34.07 26.19 17.71
CA ASP A 587 34.75 26.29 16.42
C ASP A 587 34.05 25.37 15.40
N ASN A 588 32.82 25.72 15.02
CA ASN A 588 31.97 24.93 14.13
C ASN A 588 31.39 25.78 12.98
N ALA A 589 30.64 25.15 12.07
CA ALA A 589 30.07 25.81 10.90
C ALA A 589 29.18 27.00 11.26
N GLU A 590 28.28 26.84 12.24
CA GLU A 590 27.33 27.87 12.66
C GLU A 590 28.02 29.16 13.13
N ALA A 591 29.02 29.04 14.01
CA ALA A 591 29.75 30.19 14.53
C ALA A 591 30.50 30.96 13.42
N HIS A 592 31.09 30.24 12.46
CA HIS A 592 31.77 30.85 11.33
C HIS A 592 30.83 31.47 10.29
N VAL A 593 29.62 30.95 10.12
CA VAL A 593 28.57 31.59 9.30
C VAL A 593 28.14 32.92 9.92
N VAL A 594 27.84 32.93 11.22
CA VAL A 594 27.46 34.16 11.94
C VAL A 594 28.57 35.20 11.87
N LYS A 595 29.82 34.79 12.13
CA LYS A 595 31.00 35.67 12.02
C LYS A 595 31.20 36.20 10.60
N GLY A 596 31.03 35.35 9.58
CA GLY A 596 31.10 35.73 8.17
C GLY A 596 30.10 36.83 7.82
N ARG A 597 28.84 36.67 8.24
CA ARG A 597 27.76 37.64 8.00
C ARG A 597 28.01 38.97 8.69
N ILE A 598 28.49 38.95 9.93
CA ILE A 598 28.87 40.17 10.66
C ILE A 598 30.00 40.91 9.94
N LEU A 599 31.06 40.20 9.52
CA LEU A 599 32.19 40.79 8.80
C LEU A 599 31.80 41.35 7.43
N GLU A 600 30.87 40.70 6.73
CA GLU A 600 30.26 41.20 5.50
C GLU A 600 29.50 42.51 5.74
N GLY A 601 28.67 42.56 6.79
CA GLY A 601 27.99 43.79 7.23
C GLY A 601 28.94 44.92 7.64
N MET A 602 30.15 44.58 8.11
CA MET A 602 31.21 45.55 8.42
C MET A 602 32.00 46.02 7.20
N GLY A 603 31.71 45.50 6.00
CA GLY A 603 32.46 45.81 4.79
C GLY A 603 33.87 45.22 4.76
N GLN A 604 34.08 44.05 5.38
CA GLN A 604 35.36 43.33 5.42
C GLN A 604 35.27 41.99 4.69
N PRO A 605 35.09 42.00 3.38
CA PRO A 605 34.66 40.82 2.64
C PRO A 605 35.75 39.73 2.56
N GLU A 606 37.04 40.08 2.59
CA GLU A 606 38.13 39.08 2.60
C GLU A 606 38.13 38.26 3.90
N ARG A 607 37.87 38.90 5.03
CA ARG A 607 37.75 38.23 6.33
C ARG A 607 36.45 37.40 6.42
N ALA A 608 35.39 37.87 5.78
CA ALA A 608 34.13 37.12 5.67
C ALA A 608 34.30 35.86 4.80
N VAL A 609 35.02 35.93 3.68
CA VAL A 609 35.38 34.75 2.86
C VAL A 609 36.16 33.73 3.67
N ALA A 610 37.12 34.16 4.49
CA ALA A 610 37.87 33.26 5.35
C ALA A 610 36.96 32.55 6.37
N SER A 611 36.00 33.27 6.95
CA SER A 611 35.05 32.73 7.94
C SER A 611 34.08 31.75 7.27
N TYR A 612 33.38 32.15 6.19
CA TYR A 612 32.51 31.23 5.45
C TYR A 612 33.28 30.03 4.87
N GLY A 613 34.53 30.20 4.47
CA GLY A 613 35.41 29.11 4.06
C GLY A 613 35.66 28.08 5.17
N ARG A 614 35.86 28.55 6.42
CA ARG A 614 35.94 27.65 7.58
C ARG A 614 34.61 26.97 7.88
N ALA A 615 33.48 27.65 7.70
CA ALA A 615 32.17 27.04 7.88
C ALA A 615 31.97 25.85 6.93
N VAL A 616 32.21 26.06 5.63
CA VAL A 616 32.12 25.01 4.60
C VAL A 616 33.15 23.89 4.79
N ALA A 617 34.30 24.18 5.39
CA ALA A 617 35.29 23.15 5.73
C ALA A 617 34.87 22.32 6.95
N SER A 618 34.21 22.95 7.93
CA SER A 618 33.72 22.29 9.14
C SER A 618 32.50 21.42 8.86
N ASP A 619 31.59 21.89 8.00
CA ASP A 619 30.44 21.13 7.52
C ASP A 619 30.33 21.28 6.00
N PRO A 620 30.86 20.30 5.25
CA PRO A 620 30.74 20.30 3.79
C PRO A 620 29.32 20.12 3.28
N ASP A 621 28.39 19.61 4.09
CA ASP A 621 26.99 19.32 3.74
C ASP A 621 26.06 20.52 3.97
N ASP A 622 26.49 21.53 4.73
CA ASP A 622 25.80 22.82 4.82
C ASP A 622 25.90 23.61 3.50
N LEU A 623 24.92 23.35 2.63
CA LEU A 623 24.81 24.01 1.33
C LEU A 623 24.49 25.51 1.46
N ALA A 624 23.89 25.97 2.56
CA ALA A 624 23.58 27.39 2.77
C ALA A 624 24.84 28.21 3.09
N ALA A 625 25.77 27.64 3.88
CA ALA A 625 27.10 28.21 4.09
C ALA A 625 27.90 28.27 2.77
N ALA A 626 27.83 27.22 1.95
CA ALA A 626 28.48 27.17 0.64
C ALA A 626 27.92 28.21 -0.34
N GLU A 627 26.61 28.46 -0.30
CA GLU A 627 25.97 29.52 -1.09
C GLU A 627 26.39 30.92 -0.64
N SER A 628 26.50 31.14 0.66
CA SER A 628 26.96 32.42 1.23
C SER A 628 28.41 32.71 0.81
N LEU A 629 29.27 31.69 0.84
CA LEU A 629 30.65 31.78 0.34
C LEU A 629 30.70 32.06 -1.18
N ALA A 630 29.92 31.33 -1.98
CA ALA A 630 29.90 31.50 -3.44
C ALA A 630 29.44 32.90 -3.85
N ARG A 631 28.37 33.40 -3.21
CA ARG A 631 27.83 34.75 -3.44
C ARG A 631 28.85 35.84 -3.10
N LEU A 632 29.51 35.71 -1.96
CA LEU A 632 30.52 36.68 -1.53
C LEU A 632 31.77 36.65 -2.43
N LYS A 633 32.22 35.48 -2.87
CA LYS A 633 33.33 35.37 -3.84
C LYS A 633 33.01 36.05 -5.17
N ALA A 634 31.78 35.88 -5.66
CA ALA A 634 31.33 36.56 -6.87
C ALA A 634 31.32 38.08 -6.68
N SER A 635 30.88 38.59 -5.52
CA SER A 635 30.80 40.03 -5.26
C SER A 635 32.16 40.71 -5.08
N ILE A 636 33.20 39.99 -4.62
CA ILE A 636 34.58 40.51 -4.53
C ILE A 636 35.41 40.33 -5.81
N GLY A 637 34.80 39.86 -6.90
CA GLY A 637 35.50 39.67 -8.18
C GLY A 637 36.35 38.39 -8.27
N ASP A 638 36.00 37.34 -7.52
CA ASP A 638 36.53 35.97 -7.66
C ASP A 638 35.47 35.02 -8.28
N PRO A 639 35.14 35.18 -9.58
CA PRO A 639 34.13 34.37 -10.25
C PRO A 639 34.55 32.90 -10.38
N ASP A 640 35.85 32.62 -10.54
CA ASP A 640 36.37 31.26 -10.64
C ASP A 640 36.20 30.50 -9.31
N GLY A 641 36.52 31.14 -8.19
CA GLY A 641 36.30 30.58 -6.87
C GLY A 641 34.81 30.44 -6.50
N ALA A 642 33.95 31.32 -7.00
CA ALA A 642 32.49 31.21 -6.87
C ALA A 642 31.96 29.99 -7.64
N LEU A 643 32.31 29.85 -8.93
CA LEU A 643 31.91 28.73 -9.78
C LEU A 643 32.42 27.39 -9.24
N ALA A 644 33.65 27.33 -8.71
CA ALA A 644 34.18 26.13 -8.08
C ALA A 644 33.39 25.72 -6.81
N THR A 645 32.82 26.70 -6.09
CA THR A 645 31.98 26.45 -4.92
C THR A 645 30.57 26.02 -5.35
N ILE A 646 29.99 26.67 -6.35
CA ILE A 646 28.69 26.30 -6.95
C ILE A 646 28.73 24.91 -7.56
N GLY A 647 29.81 24.53 -8.23
CA GLY A 647 29.99 23.19 -8.78
C GLY A 647 29.99 22.10 -7.70
N ARG A 648 30.50 22.39 -6.50
CA ARG A 648 30.42 21.47 -5.35
C ARG A 648 28.99 21.35 -4.82
N ILE A 649 28.24 22.46 -4.77
CA ILE A 649 26.83 22.46 -4.37
C ILE A 649 26.00 21.60 -5.35
N LEU A 650 26.12 21.86 -6.65
CA LEU A 650 25.37 21.14 -7.68
C LEU A 650 25.78 19.68 -7.86
N LYS A 651 26.98 19.30 -7.40
CA LYS A 651 27.38 17.88 -7.32
C LYS A 651 26.61 17.13 -6.23
N LYS A 652 26.28 17.81 -5.13
CA LYS A 652 25.52 17.25 -4.00
C LYS A 652 24.02 17.32 -4.22
N ASP A 653 23.53 18.48 -4.67
CA ASP A 653 22.13 18.70 -5.03
C ASP A 653 22.04 19.36 -6.42
N PRO A 654 21.90 18.54 -7.48
CA PRO A 654 21.79 19.03 -8.86
C PRO A 654 20.55 19.90 -9.11
N SER A 655 19.53 19.81 -8.24
CA SER A 655 18.25 20.50 -8.39
C SER A 655 18.16 21.81 -7.62
N ARG A 656 19.21 22.19 -6.88
CA ARG A 656 19.20 23.37 -6.01
C ARG A 656 19.11 24.67 -6.82
N VAL A 657 17.90 25.25 -6.85
CA VAL A 657 17.54 26.40 -7.69
C VAL A 657 18.47 27.59 -7.49
N SER A 658 18.80 27.94 -6.25
CA SER A 658 19.72 29.04 -5.90
C SER A 658 21.11 28.86 -6.54
N ALA A 659 21.66 27.65 -6.53
CA ALA A 659 22.98 27.35 -7.11
C ALA A 659 22.94 27.32 -8.64
N VAL A 660 21.85 26.82 -9.24
CA VAL A 660 21.64 26.88 -10.70
C VAL A 660 21.56 28.34 -11.17
N MET A 661 20.81 29.18 -10.44
CA MET A 661 20.66 30.60 -10.74
C MET A 661 21.94 31.40 -10.56
N MET A 662 22.79 31.08 -9.56
CA MET A 662 24.11 31.73 -9.41
C MET A 662 25.13 31.28 -10.46
N LYS A 663 24.94 30.11 -11.07
CA LYS A 663 25.81 29.58 -12.13
C LYS A 663 25.51 30.19 -13.50
N ALA A 664 24.22 30.47 -13.75
CA ALA A 664 23.73 31.14 -14.94
C ALA A 664 24.11 32.62 -14.91
#